data_AF-E4YAL8-F1
#
_entry.id   AF-E4YAL8-F1
#
_cell.length_a   1.000
_cell.length_b   1.000
_cell.length_c   1.000
_cell.angle_alpha   90.00
_cell.angle_beta   90.00
_cell.angle_gamma   90.00
#
_symmetry.space_group_name_H-M   'P 1'
#
loop_
_entity.id
_entity.type
_entity.pdbx_description
1 polymer ?
#
loop_
_entity_poly.entity_id
_entity_poly.type
_entity_poly.pdbx_seq_one_letter_code
_entity_poly.pdbx_strand_id
1 'polypeptide(L)'
;MLNETYEFDSKIISLPQNHQAAVILPYMTESAVISASRLWLGEDCDVEKLDEILTIGAFDGKVVVLTKRGLVMKNTMQKLNTETLSETMIGRSKSYTEEISSMGSIESMEQMAGSDNPKLRLQAAFLQFARGNINEAKGLLATVGDINSTAIQLSHDFINEIPNHDPRWSDTGRSGPTANSGKPLLIQKQLAEKIATHGVFRSFVSSAVDGEALGVIAQDAEKLAVAAALRSSPANLQTVIGHAIQSVLTTNGSRIPQRLTAQDVFFAKVTEVGDIVNALSEFCENIVNTTQQRQPTVQELDLIHHSNQTICTILSVIISFRQDNSDLYVETSRLWTQLWLKTLLSVIAVSCMQKFDQQRATVIEQLFCISKFLLTDRLVHIKAGNSNAEVQKEFESIREKCIAIFTERKRWNEAGFLAEQFQDFCGLLEVYQATKNEKDFARYLQIPEYPEFIKSKFIGKELVDIAVNFGGKIAELVREDSDHGWMLMIRENNFEQAGERLVEQAKDDSNAYGRRTLISLAKLASIAGGAPPPDNTQAIKEEKLLDFQDTIPDVQHRVSNTSSALDAYDIIDNLTGQNTHALVIEDCKNALNVYDLAEATERNELNTLIWARVISSEIDSNAWKRALDNAHQPLEAIEGTKLDQLLKFCTNAEQLPVTNEVIQHAELRNYADQPVLSYILSAAIESHAERLDGMES
;
A
#
# COMPACT_ATOMS: atom_id res chain seq x y z
N MET A 1 2.91 -58.00 -12.90
CA MET A 1 2.38 -59.36 -12.69
C MET A 1 2.63 -59.74 -11.25
N LEU A 2 1.60 -59.71 -10.42
CA LEU A 2 1.48 -60.40 -9.13
C LEU A 2 -0.03 -60.42 -8.83
N ASN A 3 -0.71 -61.48 -9.27
CA ASN A 3 -2.08 -61.77 -8.84
C ASN A 3 -1.94 -62.51 -7.50
N GLU A 4 -1.87 -61.78 -6.40
CA GLU A 4 -1.91 -62.37 -5.06
C GLU A 4 -3.16 -61.88 -4.33
N THR A 5 -3.93 -62.84 -3.83
CA THR A 5 -5.19 -62.61 -3.13
C THR A 5 -4.87 -62.35 -1.65
N TYR A 6 -5.22 -61.16 -1.16
CA TYR A 6 -5.06 -60.80 0.26
C TYR A 6 -6.20 -61.39 1.09
N GLU A 7 -5.89 -61.99 2.24
CA GLU A 7 -6.91 -62.44 3.19
C GLU A 7 -7.52 -61.24 3.93
N PHE A 8 -8.83 -61.07 3.76
CA PHE A 8 -9.60 -60.05 4.45
C PHE A 8 -10.28 -60.66 5.67
N ASP A 9 -9.83 -60.24 6.85
CA ASP A 9 -10.70 -60.21 8.01
C ASP A 9 -11.36 -58.83 8.02
N SER A 10 -12.66 -58.76 8.33
CA SER A 10 -13.56 -57.61 8.02
C SER A 10 -13.08 -56.20 8.43
N LYS A 11 -11.98 -56.07 9.19
CA LYS A 11 -11.40 -54.79 9.64
C LYS A 11 -9.87 -54.71 9.50
N ILE A 12 -9.20 -55.78 9.07
CA ILE A 12 -7.73 -55.89 9.08
C ILE A 12 -7.23 -56.48 7.76
N ILE A 13 -6.35 -55.74 7.09
CA ILE A 13 -5.60 -56.25 5.94
C ILE A 13 -4.26 -56.79 6.45
N SER A 14 -4.05 -58.10 6.30
CA SER A 14 -2.76 -58.74 6.60
C SER A 14 -1.90 -58.79 5.34
N LEU A 15 -0.70 -58.19 5.41
CA LEU A 15 0.26 -58.24 4.31
C LEU A 15 1.17 -59.47 4.47
N PRO A 16 1.44 -60.24 3.39
CA PRO A 16 2.43 -61.31 3.42
C PRO A 16 3.81 -60.76 3.81
N GLN A 17 4.62 -61.54 4.52
CA GLN A 17 5.90 -61.12 5.14
C GLN A 17 6.93 -60.46 4.20
N ASN A 18 6.76 -60.58 2.87
CA ASN A 18 7.66 -60.01 1.86
C ASN A 18 7.17 -58.69 1.23
N HIS A 19 5.98 -58.19 1.59
CA HIS A 19 5.41 -56.98 1.00
C HIS A 19 5.56 -55.77 1.94
N GLN A 20 6.08 -54.66 1.40
CA GLN A 20 6.28 -53.40 2.13
C GLN A 20 5.32 -52.32 1.61
N ALA A 21 4.82 -51.46 2.49
CA ALA A 21 3.95 -50.35 2.11
C ALA A 21 4.80 -49.12 1.75
N ALA A 22 4.55 -48.52 0.59
CA ALA A 22 5.25 -47.31 0.17
C ALA A 22 4.52 -46.04 0.63
N VAL A 23 5.24 -45.16 1.32
CA VAL A 23 4.78 -43.83 1.72
C VAL A 23 5.36 -42.82 0.75
N ILE A 24 4.47 -42.09 0.08
CA ILE A 24 4.85 -41.00 -0.80
C ILE A 24 4.64 -39.72 -0.01
N LEU A 25 5.74 -39.12 0.46
CA LEU A 25 5.70 -37.86 1.19
C LEU A 25 5.62 -36.68 0.19
N PRO A 26 4.82 -35.64 0.45
CA PRO A 26 4.51 -34.62 -0.56
C PRO A 26 5.69 -33.70 -0.95
N TYR A 27 6.82 -33.81 -0.25
CA TYR A 27 7.95 -32.86 -0.34
C TYR A 27 9.30 -33.54 -0.58
N MET A 28 9.31 -34.85 -0.82
CA MET A 28 10.53 -35.62 -1.08
C MET A 28 10.40 -36.29 -2.44
N THR A 29 11.43 -36.19 -3.28
CA THR A 29 11.54 -36.90 -4.56
C THR A 29 11.76 -38.41 -4.38
N GLU A 30 11.86 -38.89 -3.14
CA GLU A 30 12.10 -40.30 -2.79
C GLU A 30 10.90 -40.91 -2.07
N SER A 31 10.46 -42.08 -2.52
CA SER A 31 9.45 -42.90 -1.85
C SER A 31 10.04 -43.55 -0.59
N ALA A 32 9.52 -43.24 0.59
CA ALA A 32 9.92 -43.90 1.81
C ALA A 32 9.17 -45.24 1.93
N VAL A 33 9.89 -46.36 1.88
CA VAL A 33 9.29 -47.69 2.02
C VAL A 33 9.21 -48.06 3.50
N ILE A 34 8.00 -48.23 4.03
CA ILE A 34 7.74 -48.58 5.43
C ILE A 34 7.17 -49.99 5.50
N SER A 35 7.83 -50.86 6.26
CA SER A 35 7.39 -52.22 6.53
C SER A 35 6.33 -52.24 7.63
N ALA A 36 5.04 -52.13 7.27
CA ALA A 36 3.93 -52.42 8.18
C ALA A 36 3.31 -53.78 7.82
N SER A 37 3.24 -54.70 8.79
CA SER A 37 2.74 -56.07 8.57
C SER A 37 1.22 -56.20 8.61
N ARG A 38 0.52 -55.22 9.19
CA ARG A 38 -0.95 -55.18 9.34
C ARG A 38 -1.46 -53.75 9.23
N LEU A 39 -2.57 -53.56 8.51
CA LEU A 39 -3.24 -52.27 8.30
C LEU A 39 -4.70 -52.35 8.78
N TRP A 40 -5.09 -51.45 9.69
CA TRP A 40 -6.43 -51.37 10.28
C TRP A 40 -7.28 -50.29 9.57
N LEU A 41 -8.45 -50.68 9.06
CA LEU A 41 -9.40 -49.75 8.45
C LEU A 41 -10.44 -49.33 9.50
N GLY A 42 -10.81 -48.04 9.54
CA GLY A 42 -11.72 -47.48 10.57
C GLY A 42 -13.10 -48.16 10.60
N GLU A 43 -13.85 -47.90 11.67
CA GLU A 43 -15.09 -48.64 12.03
C GLU A 43 -16.21 -48.60 10.97
N ASP A 44 -16.16 -47.66 10.02
CA ASP A 44 -17.18 -47.48 8.96
C ASP A 44 -16.87 -48.21 7.63
N CYS A 45 -15.87 -49.11 7.60
CA CYS A 45 -15.38 -49.70 6.35
C CYS A 45 -15.82 -51.16 6.15
N ASP A 46 -16.93 -51.38 5.44
CA ASP A 46 -17.18 -52.66 4.75
C ASP A 46 -16.41 -52.68 3.43
N VAL A 47 -15.26 -53.36 3.40
CA VAL A 47 -14.59 -53.69 2.13
C VAL A 47 -15.33 -54.88 1.54
N GLU A 48 -16.17 -54.65 0.52
CA GLU A 48 -16.81 -55.73 -0.21
C GLU A 48 -15.75 -56.73 -0.71
N LYS A 49 -15.93 -58.00 -0.36
CA LYS A 49 -14.99 -59.13 -0.51
C LYS A 49 -14.49 -59.43 -1.94
N LEU A 50 -14.76 -58.59 -2.94
CA LEU A 50 -14.65 -58.95 -4.36
C LEU A 50 -13.73 -58.06 -5.20
N ASP A 51 -13.13 -56.99 -4.67
CA ASP A 51 -12.22 -56.15 -5.45
C ASP A 51 -10.74 -56.53 -5.23
N GLU A 52 -10.10 -57.09 -6.27
CA GLU A 52 -8.65 -57.36 -6.27
C GLU A 52 -7.85 -56.05 -6.19
N ILE A 53 -7.04 -55.92 -5.12
CA ILE A 53 -6.12 -54.79 -4.89
C ILE A 53 -4.81 -55.03 -5.65
N LEU A 54 -4.42 -54.04 -6.46
CA LEU A 54 -3.19 -54.03 -7.24
C LEU A 54 -2.00 -53.42 -6.48
N THR A 55 -2.25 -52.39 -5.67
CA THR A 55 -1.23 -51.76 -4.81
C THR A 55 -1.85 -50.94 -3.69
N ILE A 56 -1.10 -50.73 -2.61
CA ILE A 56 -1.48 -49.96 -1.43
C ILE A 56 -0.36 -48.96 -1.13
N GLY A 57 -0.74 -47.70 -0.92
CA GLY A 57 0.18 -46.63 -0.52
C GLY A 57 -0.44 -45.70 0.51
N ALA A 58 0.32 -44.74 1.01
CA ALA A 58 -0.18 -43.70 1.91
C ALA A 58 0.11 -42.31 1.34
N PHE A 59 -0.90 -41.44 1.34
CA PHE A 59 -0.82 -40.05 0.90
C PHE A 59 -1.55 -39.17 1.93
N ASP A 60 -0.82 -38.25 2.55
CA ASP A 60 -1.36 -37.25 3.48
C ASP A 60 -2.23 -37.85 4.62
N GLY A 61 -1.72 -38.87 5.30
CA GLY A 61 -2.43 -39.56 6.39
C GLY A 61 -3.61 -40.45 5.96
N LYS A 62 -3.84 -40.62 4.64
CA LYS A 62 -4.87 -41.49 4.06
C LYS A 62 -4.23 -42.67 3.34
N VAL A 63 -4.85 -43.83 3.43
CA VAL A 63 -4.45 -45.00 2.66
C VAL A 63 -5.07 -44.94 1.27
N VAL A 64 -4.21 -45.03 0.27
CA VAL A 64 -4.57 -45.10 -1.15
C VAL A 64 -4.54 -46.57 -1.56
N VAL A 65 -5.69 -47.09 -1.95
CA VAL A 65 -5.84 -48.45 -2.46
C VAL A 65 -6.12 -48.37 -3.96
N LEU A 66 -5.24 -48.94 -4.77
CA LEU A 66 -5.48 -49.10 -6.20
C LEU A 66 -6.14 -50.47 -6.43
N THR A 67 -7.37 -50.46 -6.92
CA THR A 67 -8.09 -51.66 -7.34
C THR A 67 -8.16 -51.73 -8.86
N LYS A 68 -8.54 -52.88 -9.43
CA LYS A 68 -8.83 -52.99 -10.87
C LYS A 68 -9.94 -52.04 -11.35
N ARG A 69 -10.80 -51.55 -10.46
CA ARG A 69 -11.94 -50.67 -10.77
C ARG A 69 -11.63 -49.18 -10.61
N GLY A 70 -10.51 -48.83 -9.97
CA GLY A 70 -10.10 -47.45 -9.79
C GLY A 70 -9.28 -47.21 -8.53
N LEU A 71 -8.87 -45.95 -8.34
CA LEU A 71 -8.12 -45.47 -7.19
C LEU A 71 -9.10 -45.03 -6.10
N VAL A 72 -8.94 -45.60 -4.91
CA VAL A 72 -9.80 -45.31 -3.76
C VAL A 72 -8.93 -44.77 -2.62
N MET A 73 -9.20 -43.54 -2.18
CA MET A 73 -8.56 -42.96 -1.00
C MET A 73 -9.47 -43.15 0.22
N LYS A 74 -8.92 -43.72 1.30
CA LYS A 74 -9.67 -43.99 2.53
C LYS A 74 -8.93 -43.44 3.75
N ASN A 75 -9.71 -42.89 4.69
CA ASN A 75 -9.20 -42.40 5.96
C ASN A 75 -8.89 -43.61 6.86
N THR A 76 -7.65 -43.71 7.35
CA THR A 76 -7.26 -44.73 8.33
C THR A 76 -7.25 -44.16 9.75
N MET A 77 -7.70 -44.97 10.72
CA MET A 77 -7.52 -44.68 12.15
C MET A 77 -6.08 -44.93 12.62
N GLN A 78 -5.35 -45.78 11.90
CA GLN A 78 -3.89 -45.84 12.04
C GLN A 78 -3.28 -44.70 11.21
N LYS A 79 -2.79 -43.67 11.91
CA LYS A 79 -1.61 -42.96 11.43
C LYS A 79 -0.56 -44.03 11.16
N LEU A 80 -0.15 -44.18 9.92
CA LEU A 80 1.00 -45.02 9.57
C LEU A 80 2.12 -44.64 10.54
N ASN A 81 2.62 -45.59 11.33
CA ASN A 81 3.50 -45.39 12.49
C ASN A 81 4.73 -44.50 12.21
N THR A 82 4.50 -43.19 12.17
CA THR A 82 5.40 -42.11 12.54
C THR A 82 5.24 -41.78 14.03
N GLU A 83 4.39 -42.54 14.73
CA GLU A 83 4.13 -42.45 16.16
C GLU A 83 5.33 -42.90 17.01
N THR A 84 6.18 -43.82 16.55
CA THR A 84 7.43 -44.15 17.29
C THR A 84 8.48 -43.05 17.26
N LEU A 85 8.38 -42.05 16.38
CA LEU A 85 9.27 -40.86 16.36
C LEU A 85 8.60 -39.61 16.96
N SER A 86 7.28 -39.51 16.89
CA SER A 86 6.54 -38.34 17.41
C SER A 86 6.10 -38.50 18.86
N GLU A 87 5.81 -39.71 19.33
CA GLU A 87 5.50 -39.96 20.76
C GLU A 87 6.73 -39.81 21.66
N THR A 88 7.94 -39.91 21.10
CA THR A 88 9.19 -39.65 21.83
C THR A 88 9.70 -38.22 21.72
N MET A 89 9.17 -37.38 20.82
CA MET A 89 9.66 -36.00 20.65
C MET A 89 8.65 -34.91 20.98
N ILE A 90 7.34 -35.18 20.98
CA ILE A 90 6.32 -34.21 21.36
C ILE A 90 5.36 -34.91 22.33
N GLY A 91 5.74 -34.88 23.61
CA GLY A 91 4.91 -35.39 24.69
C GLY A 91 3.58 -34.65 24.72
N ARG A 92 2.50 -35.32 24.30
CA ARG A 92 1.14 -34.90 24.62
C ARG A 92 0.95 -34.98 26.15
N SER A 93 1.11 -33.84 26.81
CA SER A 93 0.51 -33.29 28.05
C SER A 93 0.18 -34.17 29.28
N LYS A 94 0.16 -35.51 29.24
CA LYS A 94 -0.24 -36.34 30.39
C LYS A 94 0.93 -37.03 31.09
N SER A 95 1.96 -37.46 30.34
CA SER A 95 3.12 -38.16 30.93
C SER A 95 4.07 -37.21 31.68
N TYR A 96 4.17 -35.94 31.26
CA TYR A 96 5.16 -35.01 31.80
C TYR A 96 4.68 -34.30 33.07
N THR A 97 3.37 -34.09 33.23
CA THR A 97 2.77 -33.63 34.48
C THR A 97 3.04 -34.60 35.63
N GLU A 98 3.10 -35.92 35.35
CA GLU A 98 3.45 -36.95 36.34
C GLU A 98 4.93 -36.89 36.73
N GLU A 99 5.84 -36.61 35.79
CA GLU A 99 7.28 -36.42 36.08
C GLU A 99 7.56 -35.12 36.86
N ILE A 100 6.95 -33.98 36.50
CA ILE A 100 7.05 -32.73 37.28
C ILE A 100 6.44 -32.91 38.68
N SER A 101 5.36 -33.69 38.81
CA SER A 101 4.73 -33.97 40.11
C SER A 101 5.69 -34.69 41.07
N SER A 102 6.67 -35.42 40.55
CA SER A 102 7.71 -36.12 41.33
C SER A 102 8.88 -35.24 41.77
N MET A 103 9.00 -34.01 41.26
CA MET A 103 10.03 -33.05 41.65
C MET A 103 9.65 -32.32 42.95
N GLY A 104 10.40 -32.59 44.02
CA GLY A 104 10.34 -31.88 45.29
C GLY A 104 9.66 -32.67 46.42
N SER A 105 10.38 -32.86 47.53
CA SER A 105 9.77 -33.29 48.80
C SER A 105 8.73 -32.26 49.23
N ILE A 106 7.59 -32.71 49.76
CA ILE A 106 6.50 -31.85 50.28
C ILE A 106 7.05 -30.82 51.28
N GLU A 107 8.03 -31.22 52.11
CA GLU A 107 8.71 -30.35 53.08
C GLU A 107 9.49 -29.19 52.44
N SER A 108 10.11 -29.41 51.27
CA SER A 108 10.84 -28.36 50.55
C SER A 108 9.87 -27.35 49.94
N MET A 109 8.66 -27.78 49.55
CA MET A 109 7.64 -26.91 48.97
C MET A 109 6.99 -25.99 50.00
N GLU A 110 6.71 -26.49 51.20
CA GLU A 110 6.19 -25.66 52.30
C GLU A 110 7.21 -24.59 52.72
N GLN A 111 8.50 -24.92 52.73
CA GLN A 111 9.59 -23.96 52.97
C GLN A 111 9.69 -22.91 51.85
N MET A 112 9.51 -23.29 50.59
CA MET A 112 9.48 -22.35 49.47
C MET A 112 8.25 -21.43 49.50
N ALA A 113 7.08 -21.98 49.85
CA ALA A 113 5.83 -21.24 49.99
C ALA A 113 5.85 -20.23 51.16
N GLY A 114 6.56 -20.55 52.25
CA GLY A 114 6.77 -19.66 53.39
C GLY A 114 7.97 -18.71 53.28
N SER A 115 8.71 -18.73 52.17
CA SER A 115 9.90 -17.89 52.01
C SER A 115 9.56 -16.44 51.65
N ASP A 116 10.37 -15.48 52.11
CA ASP A 116 10.19 -14.06 51.76
C ASP A 116 10.43 -13.79 50.26
N ASN A 117 11.16 -14.68 49.58
CA ASN A 117 11.53 -14.52 48.18
C ASN A 117 10.32 -14.75 47.25
N PRO A 118 9.86 -13.73 46.49
CA PRO A 118 8.70 -13.88 45.60
C PRO A 118 8.91 -14.94 44.51
N LYS A 119 10.15 -15.17 44.07
CA LYS A 119 10.51 -16.18 43.06
C LYS A 119 10.26 -17.61 43.55
N LEU A 120 10.64 -17.91 44.80
CA LEU A 120 10.43 -19.23 45.40
C LEU A 120 8.94 -19.48 45.69
N ARG A 121 8.19 -18.44 46.06
CA ARG A 121 6.74 -18.52 46.22
C ARG A 121 6.02 -18.79 44.90
N LEU A 122 6.45 -18.13 43.81
CA LEU A 122 5.93 -18.39 42.47
C LEU A 122 6.28 -19.81 41.99
N GLN A 123 7.49 -20.28 42.26
CA GLN A 123 7.91 -21.64 41.94
C GLN A 123 7.09 -22.68 42.72
N ALA A 124 6.83 -22.45 44.02
CA ALA A 124 5.95 -23.30 44.81
C ALA A 124 4.51 -23.32 44.28
N ALA A 125 3.98 -22.16 43.88
CA ALA A 125 2.66 -22.05 43.25
C ALA A 125 2.58 -22.83 41.93
N PHE A 126 3.63 -22.73 41.09
CA PHE A 126 3.74 -23.49 39.85
C PHE A 126 3.80 -25.00 40.08
N LEU A 127 4.58 -25.48 41.05
CA LEU A 127 4.66 -26.90 41.40
C LEU A 127 3.31 -27.44 41.89
N GLN A 128 2.57 -26.66 42.68
CA GLN A 128 1.20 -27.02 43.09
C GLN A 128 0.24 -27.09 41.90
N PHE A 129 0.37 -26.15 40.94
CA PHE A 129 -0.41 -26.19 39.70
C PHE A 129 -0.09 -27.43 38.86
N ALA A 130 1.19 -27.77 38.72
CA ALA A 130 1.63 -28.95 37.97
C ALA A 130 1.13 -30.28 38.58
N ARG A 131 0.92 -30.33 39.90
CA ARG A 131 0.29 -31.46 40.62
C ARG A 131 -1.24 -31.51 40.53
N GLY A 132 -1.87 -30.51 39.91
CA GLY A 132 -3.33 -30.41 39.80
C GLY A 132 -4.03 -29.65 40.93
N ASN A 133 -3.30 -29.09 41.89
CA ASN A 133 -3.84 -28.32 43.01
C ASN A 133 -4.08 -26.84 42.63
N ILE A 134 -5.04 -26.61 41.74
CA ILE A 134 -5.30 -25.29 41.12
C ILE A 134 -5.67 -24.21 42.16
N ASN A 135 -6.42 -24.57 43.21
CA ASN A 135 -6.89 -23.62 44.22
C ASN A 135 -5.76 -23.13 45.13
N GLU A 136 -4.87 -24.03 45.57
CA GLU A 136 -3.70 -23.69 46.38
C GLU A 136 -2.69 -22.88 45.56
N ALA A 137 -2.50 -23.24 44.29
CA ALA A 137 -1.65 -22.50 43.37
C ALA A 137 -2.11 -21.05 43.21
N LYS A 138 -3.42 -20.81 43.02
CA LYS A 138 -4.00 -19.45 42.93
C LYS A 138 -3.86 -18.68 44.25
N GLY A 139 -4.04 -19.35 45.38
CA GLY A 139 -3.85 -18.74 46.70
C GLY A 139 -2.41 -18.27 46.93
N LEU A 140 -1.43 -19.10 46.56
CA LEU A 140 0.00 -18.74 46.65
C LEU A 140 0.38 -17.66 45.65
N LEU A 141 -0.18 -17.68 44.44
CA LEU A 141 0.05 -16.69 43.39
C LEU A 141 -0.30 -15.27 43.85
N ALA A 142 -1.41 -15.12 44.58
CA ALA A 142 -1.85 -13.84 45.13
C ALA A 142 -0.86 -13.23 46.15
N THR A 143 0.06 -14.03 46.70
CA THR A 143 1.04 -13.55 47.69
C THR A 143 2.32 -13.02 47.05
N VAL A 144 2.59 -13.31 45.77
CA VAL A 144 3.89 -13.10 45.10
C VAL A 144 4.27 -11.62 44.94
N GLY A 145 3.34 -10.68 45.10
CA GLY A 145 3.64 -9.24 44.97
C GLY A 145 3.78 -8.84 43.50
N ASP A 146 4.97 -8.39 43.08
CA ASP A 146 5.26 -8.06 41.68
C ASP A 146 5.40 -9.34 40.83
N ILE A 147 4.25 -9.84 40.40
CA ILE A 147 4.12 -11.09 39.65
C ILE A 147 4.74 -10.99 38.25
N ASN A 148 4.71 -9.81 37.62
CA ASN A 148 5.15 -9.63 36.23
C ASN A 148 6.67 -9.80 36.12
N SER A 149 7.45 -9.06 36.94
CA SER A 149 8.90 -9.17 36.92
C SER A 149 9.39 -10.53 37.41
N THR A 150 8.73 -11.09 38.43
CA THR A 150 9.05 -12.41 38.99
C THR A 150 8.78 -13.53 38.00
N ALA A 151 7.67 -13.46 37.24
CA ALA A 151 7.34 -14.45 36.23
C ALA A 151 8.30 -14.42 35.03
N ILE A 152 8.74 -13.24 34.60
CA ILE A 152 9.77 -13.11 33.56
C ILE A 152 11.10 -13.72 34.03
N GLN A 153 11.53 -13.40 35.26
CA GLN A 153 12.76 -13.98 35.81
C GLN A 153 12.69 -15.50 35.86
N LEU A 154 11.58 -16.04 36.38
CA LEU A 154 11.39 -17.49 36.47
C LEU A 154 11.30 -18.16 35.09
N SER A 155 10.68 -17.51 34.08
CA SER A 155 10.72 -17.94 32.68
C SER A 155 12.15 -18.07 32.17
N HIS A 156 12.98 -17.03 32.38
CA HIS A 156 14.38 -17.04 31.99
C HIS A 156 15.17 -18.15 32.68
N ASP A 157 14.91 -18.41 33.97
CA ASP A 157 15.58 -19.49 34.71
C ASP A 157 15.23 -20.86 34.12
N PHE A 158 13.96 -21.12 33.78
CA PHE A 158 13.55 -22.40 33.18
C PHE A 158 14.22 -22.63 31.83
N ILE A 159 14.23 -21.62 30.96
CA ILE A 159 14.83 -21.78 29.63
C ILE A 159 16.37 -21.87 29.68
N ASN A 160 17.00 -21.33 30.72
CA ASN A 160 18.44 -21.38 30.95
C ASN A 160 18.89 -22.49 31.92
N GLU A 161 17.97 -23.35 32.37
CA GLU A 161 18.30 -24.40 33.34
C GLU A 161 19.34 -25.37 32.76
N ILE A 162 20.35 -25.65 33.56
CA ILE A 162 21.41 -26.62 33.25
C ILE A 162 20.87 -28.03 33.51
N PRO A 163 21.12 -29.02 32.64
CA PRO A 163 20.63 -30.38 32.86
C PRO A 163 21.18 -31.00 34.15
N ASN A 164 20.33 -31.12 35.16
CA ASN A 164 20.69 -31.72 36.46
C ASN A 164 21.01 -33.23 36.35
N HIS A 165 20.47 -33.90 35.33
CA HIS A 165 20.67 -35.34 35.09
C HIS A 165 21.83 -35.66 34.15
N ASP A 166 22.52 -34.66 33.58
CA ASP A 166 23.68 -34.90 32.73
C ASP A 166 24.98 -34.82 33.56
N PRO A 167 25.65 -35.96 33.82
CA PRO A 167 26.85 -36.01 34.65
C PRO A 167 28.02 -35.19 34.07
N ARG A 168 27.98 -34.81 32.78
CA ARG A 168 29.01 -33.95 32.15
C ARG A 168 29.03 -32.53 32.74
N TRP A 169 27.93 -32.08 33.36
CA TRP A 169 27.81 -30.77 34.01
C TRP A 169 28.24 -30.76 35.48
N SER A 170 28.56 -31.92 36.07
CA SER A 170 28.99 -32.01 37.46
C SER A 170 30.50 -31.72 37.63
N ASP A 171 30.84 -30.79 38.53
CA ASP A 171 32.23 -30.46 38.92
C ASP A 171 32.91 -31.58 39.74
N THR A 172 32.14 -32.58 40.18
CA THR A 172 32.66 -33.75 40.91
C THR A 172 33.48 -34.64 39.97
N GLY A 173 34.80 -34.48 40.00
CA GLY A 173 35.79 -35.14 39.16
C GLY A 173 35.88 -36.67 39.28
N ARG A 174 34.84 -37.42 38.92
CA ARG A 174 34.99 -38.84 38.57
C ARG A 174 35.21 -38.96 37.07
N SER A 175 36.47 -39.12 36.70
CA SER A 175 36.92 -39.47 35.36
C SER A 175 36.39 -40.87 35.02
N GLY A 176 35.27 -40.94 34.29
CA GLY A 176 34.85 -42.13 33.56
C GLY A 176 35.57 -42.20 32.20
N PRO A 177 35.83 -43.40 31.66
CA PRO A 177 36.70 -43.56 30.50
C PRO A 177 36.13 -42.87 29.26
N THR A 178 37.00 -42.10 28.61
CA THR A 178 36.96 -41.65 27.20
C THR A 178 35.65 -40.99 26.72
N ALA A 179 35.71 -39.66 26.65
CA ALA A 179 35.12 -38.80 25.62
C ALA A 179 34.00 -39.42 24.76
N ASN A 180 32.80 -39.50 25.32
CA ASN A 180 31.59 -39.61 24.51
C ASN A 180 31.12 -38.19 24.20
N SER A 181 31.49 -37.70 23.01
CA SER A 181 30.97 -36.47 22.40
C SER A 181 29.45 -36.40 22.55
N GLY A 182 28.91 -35.23 22.88
CA GLY A 182 27.49 -35.02 23.16
C GLY A 182 26.58 -35.79 22.21
N LYS A 183 25.86 -36.78 22.75
CA LYS A 183 24.88 -37.53 21.94
C LYS A 183 23.80 -36.54 21.50
N PRO A 184 23.53 -36.39 20.19
CA PRO A 184 22.51 -35.48 19.65
C PRO A 184 21.14 -35.58 20.34
N LEU A 185 20.79 -36.80 20.75
CA LEU A 185 19.56 -37.13 21.44
C LEU A 185 19.43 -36.50 22.83
N LEU A 186 20.53 -36.19 23.51
CA LEU A 186 20.50 -35.64 24.87
C LEU A 186 20.10 -34.15 24.86
N ILE A 187 20.64 -33.38 23.91
CA ILE A 187 20.27 -31.97 23.71
C ILE A 187 18.82 -31.88 23.20
N GLN A 188 18.42 -32.75 22.28
CA GLN A 188 17.03 -32.79 21.79
C GLN A 188 16.04 -33.10 22.92
N LYS A 189 16.34 -34.09 23.76
CA LYS A 189 15.53 -34.41 24.93
C LYS A 189 15.45 -33.24 25.91
N GLN A 190 16.59 -32.59 26.20
CA GLN A 190 16.64 -31.40 27.05
C GLN A 190 15.75 -30.27 26.52
N LEU A 191 15.83 -29.96 25.21
CA LEU A 191 15.03 -28.91 24.62
C LEU A 191 13.54 -29.27 24.63
N ALA A 192 13.17 -30.53 24.40
CA ALA A 192 11.79 -31.00 24.49
C ALA A 192 11.22 -30.87 25.91
N GLU A 193 11.99 -31.22 26.94
CA GLU A 193 11.62 -31.04 28.36
C GLU A 193 11.43 -29.55 28.71
N LYS A 194 12.31 -28.67 28.22
CA LYS A 194 12.17 -27.22 28.40
C LYS A 194 10.92 -26.66 27.72
N ILE A 195 10.63 -27.09 26.49
CA ILE A 195 9.41 -26.70 25.76
C ILE A 195 8.15 -27.14 26.53
N ALA A 196 8.13 -28.37 27.04
CA ALA A 196 7.00 -28.88 27.80
C ALA A 196 6.81 -28.12 29.12
N THR A 197 7.88 -27.95 29.91
CA THR A 197 7.85 -27.22 31.19
C THR A 197 7.39 -25.77 30.99
N HIS A 198 7.99 -25.08 30.02
CA HIS A 198 7.65 -23.70 29.71
C HIS A 198 6.22 -23.55 29.22
N GLY A 199 5.72 -24.50 28.41
CA GLY A 199 4.33 -24.53 27.96
C GLY A 199 3.32 -24.63 29.12
N VAL A 200 3.59 -25.48 30.12
CA VAL A 200 2.75 -25.59 31.34
C VAL A 200 2.85 -24.31 32.18
N PHE A 201 4.06 -23.76 32.35
CA PHE A 201 4.28 -22.51 33.07
C PHE A 201 3.55 -21.32 32.43
N ARG A 202 3.61 -21.21 31.10
CA ARG A 202 2.89 -20.19 30.34
C ARG A 202 1.38 -20.30 30.57
N SER A 203 0.82 -21.52 30.51
CA SER A 203 -0.61 -21.74 30.77
C SER A 203 -1.02 -21.41 32.21
N PHE A 204 -0.11 -21.54 33.17
CA PHE A 204 -0.35 -21.18 34.56
C PHE A 204 -0.40 -19.65 34.74
N VAL A 205 0.57 -18.94 34.15
CA VAL A 205 0.80 -17.51 34.37
C VAL A 205 -0.08 -16.62 33.49
N SER A 206 -0.60 -17.11 32.36
CA SER A 206 -1.35 -16.33 31.38
C SER A 206 -2.57 -15.58 31.93
N SER A 207 -3.18 -16.06 33.01
CA SER A 207 -4.35 -15.42 33.63
C SER A 207 -4.01 -14.38 34.71
N ALA A 208 -2.75 -14.26 35.10
CA ALA A 208 -2.33 -13.48 36.27
C ALA A 208 -1.32 -12.36 35.96
N VAL A 209 -0.76 -12.36 34.75
CA VAL A 209 0.28 -11.42 34.30
C VAL A 209 -0.28 -10.51 33.21
N ASP A 210 0.25 -9.29 33.12
CA ASP A 210 -0.15 -8.33 32.09
C ASP A 210 0.29 -8.74 30.67
N GLY A 211 -0.26 -8.07 29.65
CA GLY A 211 0.03 -8.39 28.26
C GLY A 211 1.51 -8.22 27.89
N GLU A 212 2.21 -7.25 28.49
CA GLU A 212 3.63 -7.00 28.17
C GLU A 212 4.53 -8.12 28.69
N ALA A 213 4.37 -8.53 29.94
CA ALA A 213 5.16 -9.62 30.51
C ALA A 213 4.75 -10.98 29.89
N LEU A 214 3.48 -11.17 29.53
CA LEU A 214 3.06 -12.34 28.76
C LEU A 214 3.72 -12.38 27.36
N GLY A 215 3.89 -11.22 26.72
CA GLY A 215 4.62 -11.09 25.45
C GLY A 215 6.10 -11.47 25.56
N VAL A 216 6.77 -11.11 26.65
CA VAL A 216 8.17 -11.53 26.93
C VAL A 216 8.24 -13.05 27.10
N ILE A 217 7.33 -13.63 27.88
CA ILE A 217 7.27 -15.08 28.10
C ILE A 217 6.96 -15.81 26.79
N ALA A 218 6.10 -15.26 25.93
CA ALA A 218 5.83 -15.82 24.61
C ALA A 218 7.07 -15.80 23.70
N GLN A 219 7.86 -14.71 23.75
CA GLN A 219 9.13 -14.63 23.03
C GLN A 219 10.15 -15.67 23.51
N ASP A 220 10.17 -16.00 24.80
CA ASP A 220 10.99 -17.09 25.33
C ASP A 220 10.56 -18.46 24.78
N ALA A 221 9.26 -18.69 24.59
CA ALA A 221 8.76 -19.89 23.92
C ALA A 221 9.20 -19.95 22.45
N GLU A 222 9.21 -18.81 21.75
CA GLU A 222 9.75 -18.72 20.39
C GLU A 222 11.25 -19.08 20.36
N LYS A 223 12.05 -18.58 21.32
CA LYS A 223 13.48 -18.93 21.43
C LYS A 223 13.68 -20.43 21.61
N LEU A 224 12.86 -21.08 22.43
CA LEU A 224 12.89 -22.54 22.61
C LEU A 224 12.55 -23.29 21.31
N ALA A 225 11.52 -22.85 20.59
CA ALA A 225 11.15 -23.43 19.30
C ALA A 225 12.27 -23.26 18.27
N VAL A 226 12.89 -22.08 18.21
CA VAL A 226 14.06 -21.79 17.37
C VAL A 226 15.25 -22.69 17.75
N ALA A 227 15.55 -22.84 19.04
CA ALA A 227 16.63 -23.70 19.51
C ALA A 227 16.44 -25.16 19.08
N ALA A 228 15.22 -25.69 19.23
CA ALA A 228 14.87 -27.03 18.79
C ALA A 228 15.00 -27.18 17.25
N ALA A 229 14.51 -26.20 16.49
CA ALA A 229 14.62 -26.21 15.04
C ALA A 229 16.08 -26.18 14.58
N LEU A 230 16.90 -25.27 15.12
CA LEU A 230 18.34 -25.17 14.82
C LEU A 230 19.07 -26.48 15.11
N ARG A 231 18.71 -27.20 16.18
CA ARG A 231 19.31 -28.49 16.49
C ARG A 231 18.89 -29.60 15.54
N SER A 232 17.68 -29.54 15.01
CA SER A 232 17.10 -30.49 14.05
C SER A 232 17.47 -30.21 12.59
N SER A 233 18.12 -29.07 12.29
CA SER A 233 18.47 -28.68 10.94
C SER A 233 19.37 -29.71 10.22
N PRO A 234 19.28 -29.82 8.88
CA PRO A 234 20.11 -30.71 8.07
C PRO A 234 21.62 -30.51 8.26
N ALA A 235 22.41 -31.57 7.98
CA ALA A 235 23.84 -31.61 8.27
C ALA A 235 24.67 -30.48 7.62
N ASN A 236 24.28 -30.02 6.43
CA ASN A 236 24.93 -28.89 5.75
C ASN A 236 24.72 -27.55 6.48
N LEU A 237 23.58 -27.37 7.15
CA LEU A 237 23.34 -26.19 7.99
C LEU A 237 23.99 -26.32 9.36
N GLN A 238 24.08 -27.55 9.90
CA GLN A 238 24.73 -27.81 11.20
C GLN A 238 26.19 -27.36 11.26
N THR A 239 26.91 -27.42 10.13
CA THR A 239 28.31 -26.94 10.07
C THR A 239 28.36 -25.42 10.24
N VAL A 240 27.53 -24.67 9.51
CA VAL A 240 27.46 -23.21 9.61
C VAL A 240 26.95 -22.77 10.99
N ILE A 241 25.91 -23.45 11.51
CA ILE A 241 25.39 -23.24 12.86
C ILE A 241 26.49 -23.48 13.91
N GLY A 242 27.29 -24.53 13.78
CA GLY A 242 28.41 -24.82 14.69
C GLY A 242 29.45 -23.70 14.74
N HIS A 243 29.83 -23.14 13.58
CA HIS A 243 30.74 -21.99 13.53
C HIS A 243 30.11 -20.73 14.13
N ALA A 244 28.82 -20.47 13.83
CA ALA A 244 28.10 -19.33 14.38
C ALA A 244 28.01 -19.41 15.91
N ILE A 245 27.69 -20.58 16.47
CA ILE A 245 27.67 -20.83 17.92
C ILE A 245 29.03 -20.51 18.55
N GLN A 246 30.13 -20.97 17.94
CA GLN A 246 31.47 -20.71 18.46
C GLN A 246 31.80 -19.20 18.47
N SER A 247 31.38 -18.47 17.44
CA SER A 247 31.53 -17.01 17.38
C SER A 247 30.73 -16.33 18.50
N VAL A 248 29.44 -16.68 18.67
CA VAL A 248 28.58 -16.13 19.75
C VAL A 248 29.20 -16.36 21.13
N LEU A 249 29.65 -17.58 21.44
CA LEU A 249 30.26 -17.88 22.73
C LEU A 249 31.56 -17.11 22.98
N THR A 250 32.33 -16.86 21.91
CA THR A 250 33.57 -16.09 21.98
C THR A 250 33.28 -14.62 22.26
N THR A 251 32.32 -14.02 21.55
CA THR A 251 31.87 -12.64 21.76
C THR A 251 31.28 -12.44 23.16
N ASN A 252 30.53 -13.42 23.67
CA ASN A 252 29.96 -13.39 25.01
C ASN A 252 30.97 -13.74 26.12
N GLY A 253 32.25 -14.01 25.78
CA GLY A 253 33.30 -14.34 26.75
C GLY A 253 33.06 -15.64 27.52
N SER A 254 32.24 -16.55 27.00
CA SER A 254 31.86 -17.79 27.66
C SER A 254 32.99 -18.82 27.60
N ARG A 255 33.35 -19.38 28.75
CA ARG A 255 34.34 -20.47 28.83
C ARG A 255 33.65 -21.80 28.54
N ILE A 256 34.17 -22.54 27.55
CA ILE A 256 33.70 -23.88 27.23
C ILE A 256 34.48 -24.89 28.11
N PRO A 257 33.82 -25.62 29.02
CA PRO A 257 34.50 -26.65 29.81
C PRO A 257 35.02 -27.78 28.92
N GLN A 258 36.18 -28.37 29.24
CA GLN A 258 36.81 -29.41 28.41
C GLN A 258 35.95 -30.66 28.17
N ARG A 259 34.90 -30.88 28.97
CA ARG A 259 33.99 -32.03 28.88
C ARG A 259 32.72 -31.75 28.06
N LEU A 260 32.47 -30.49 27.73
CA LEU A 260 31.27 -30.04 27.03
C LEU A 260 31.65 -29.48 25.66
N THR A 261 30.72 -29.60 24.72
CA THR A 261 30.85 -28.97 23.41
C THR A 261 30.31 -27.54 23.46
N ALA A 262 30.70 -26.71 22.49
CA ALA A 262 30.12 -25.39 22.28
C ALA A 262 28.58 -25.45 22.16
N GLN A 263 28.06 -26.50 21.51
CA GLN A 263 26.62 -26.72 21.38
C GLN A 263 25.95 -27.01 22.74
N ASP A 264 26.58 -27.81 23.61
CA ASP A 264 26.04 -28.10 24.95
C ASP A 264 25.88 -26.80 25.77
N VAL A 265 26.87 -25.90 25.71
CA VAL A 265 26.85 -24.62 26.44
C VAL A 265 25.81 -23.66 25.85
N PHE A 266 25.73 -23.58 24.52
CA PHE A 266 24.79 -22.69 23.84
C PHE A 266 23.33 -23.09 24.03
N PHE A 267 22.99 -24.37 23.83
CA PHE A 267 21.60 -24.85 24.02
C PHE A 267 21.20 -24.96 25.50
N ALA A 268 22.15 -24.88 26.44
CA ALA A 268 21.82 -24.69 27.85
C ALA A 268 21.27 -23.28 28.12
N LYS A 269 21.81 -22.24 27.46
CA LYS A 269 21.40 -20.84 27.64
C LYS A 269 20.52 -20.35 26.49
N VAL A 270 19.27 -20.78 26.47
CA VAL A 270 18.34 -20.50 25.36
C VAL A 270 18.04 -19.00 25.19
N THR A 271 18.24 -18.17 26.22
CA THR A 271 18.10 -16.71 26.09
C THR A 271 19.01 -16.09 25.04
N GLU A 272 20.22 -16.63 24.85
CA GLU A 272 21.25 -16.10 23.94
C GLU A 272 21.10 -16.64 22.49
N VAL A 273 20.10 -17.49 22.23
CA VAL A 273 19.92 -18.11 20.90
C VAL A 273 19.67 -17.07 19.81
N GLY A 274 19.10 -15.92 20.16
CA GLY A 274 18.88 -14.82 19.23
C GLY A 274 20.16 -14.19 18.65
N ASP A 275 21.30 -14.33 19.34
CA ASP A 275 22.57 -13.74 18.91
C ASP A 275 23.19 -14.47 17.72
N ILE A 276 22.72 -15.68 17.42
CA ILE A 276 23.20 -16.46 16.27
C ILE A 276 23.00 -15.72 14.95
N VAL A 277 21.92 -14.93 14.83
CA VAL A 277 21.63 -14.14 13.62
C VAL A 277 22.68 -13.05 13.42
N ASN A 278 23.18 -12.45 14.51
CA ASN A 278 24.25 -11.46 14.45
C ASN A 278 25.56 -12.08 13.97
N ALA A 279 25.92 -13.26 14.48
CA ALA A 279 27.11 -13.99 14.02
C ALA A 279 27.01 -14.40 12.54
N LEU A 280 25.84 -14.86 12.08
CA LEU A 280 25.62 -15.19 10.67
C LEU A 280 25.74 -13.96 9.75
N SER A 281 25.24 -12.81 10.19
CA SER A 281 25.40 -11.54 9.47
C SER A 281 26.85 -11.11 9.37
N GLU A 282 27.60 -11.21 10.46
CA GLU A 282 29.02 -10.87 10.49
C GLU A 282 29.82 -11.76 9.53
N PHE A 283 29.47 -13.05 9.42
CA PHE A 283 30.08 -13.93 8.41
C PHE A 283 29.82 -13.43 7.00
N CYS A 284 28.58 -13.06 6.67
CA CYS A 284 28.25 -12.48 5.37
C CYS A 284 29.04 -11.18 5.11
N GLU A 285 29.08 -10.26 6.07
CA GLU A 285 29.79 -8.98 5.96
C GLU A 285 31.29 -9.16 5.76
N ASN A 286 31.93 -10.06 6.54
CA ASN A 286 33.36 -10.35 6.43
C ASN A 286 33.74 -10.91 5.06
N ILE A 287 32.90 -11.79 4.50
CA ILE A 287 33.09 -12.31 3.15
C ILE A 287 33.02 -11.18 2.13
N VAL A 288 32.02 -10.30 2.22
CA VAL A 288 31.89 -9.18 1.27
C VAL A 288 33.06 -8.21 1.38
N ASN A 289 33.48 -7.84 2.58
CA ASN A 289 34.64 -6.96 2.79
C ASN A 289 35.93 -7.57 2.23
N THR A 290 36.14 -8.87 2.40
CA THR A 290 37.32 -9.58 1.88
C THR A 290 37.28 -9.74 0.36
N THR A 291 36.08 -9.84 -0.21
CA THR A 291 35.86 -10.05 -1.66
C THR A 291 35.63 -8.74 -2.42
N GLN A 292 35.63 -7.58 -1.77
CA GLN A 292 35.66 -6.28 -2.49
C GLN A 292 36.88 -6.16 -3.41
N GLN A 293 38.00 -6.80 -3.06
CA GLN A 293 39.25 -6.75 -3.83
C GLN A 293 39.48 -7.97 -4.72
N ARG A 294 38.66 -9.03 -4.63
CA ARG A 294 38.82 -10.28 -5.42
C ARG A 294 37.48 -10.96 -5.70
N GLN A 295 37.43 -11.83 -6.70
CA GLN A 295 36.24 -12.64 -6.88
C GLN A 295 36.01 -13.58 -5.68
N PRO A 296 34.74 -13.72 -5.22
CA PRO A 296 34.39 -14.66 -4.16
C PRO A 296 34.62 -16.09 -4.61
N THR A 297 35.09 -16.94 -3.70
CA THR A 297 35.21 -18.38 -3.97
C THR A 297 33.85 -19.06 -3.85
N VAL A 298 33.71 -20.24 -4.47
CA VAL A 298 32.46 -21.03 -4.39
C VAL A 298 32.09 -21.34 -2.94
N GLN A 299 33.06 -21.68 -2.10
CA GLN A 299 32.84 -21.98 -0.68
C GLN A 299 32.32 -20.77 0.12
N GLU A 300 32.76 -19.56 -0.23
CA GLU A 300 32.29 -18.33 0.40
C GLU A 300 30.86 -17.98 -0.01
N LEU A 301 30.51 -18.20 -1.28
CA LEU A 301 29.14 -18.05 -1.76
C LEU A 301 28.22 -19.09 -1.11
N ASP A 302 28.66 -20.34 -0.99
CA ASP A 302 27.93 -21.38 -0.27
C ASP A 302 27.73 -20.98 1.19
N LEU A 303 28.74 -20.41 1.86
CA LEU A 303 28.61 -19.95 3.24
C LEU A 303 27.53 -18.86 3.37
N ILE A 304 27.49 -17.88 2.47
CA ILE A 304 26.41 -16.87 2.45
C ILE A 304 25.04 -17.52 2.24
N HIS A 305 24.93 -18.44 1.27
CA HIS A 305 23.69 -19.15 0.99
C HIS A 305 23.17 -19.95 2.19
N HIS A 306 24.05 -20.72 2.86
CA HIS A 306 23.69 -21.50 4.04
C HIS A 306 23.39 -20.62 5.26
N SER A 307 24.08 -19.47 5.41
CA SER A 307 23.73 -18.47 6.44
C SER A 307 22.33 -17.90 6.20
N ASN A 308 22.02 -17.49 4.98
CA ASN A 308 20.69 -16.99 4.60
C ASN A 308 19.60 -18.06 4.77
N GLN A 309 19.90 -19.31 4.42
CA GLN A 309 18.98 -20.44 4.63
C GLN A 309 18.72 -20.70 6.12
N THR A 310 19.75 -20.59 6.96
CA THR A 310 19.62 -20.74 8.41
C THR A 310 18.74 -19.62 8.97
N ILE A 311 18.95 -18.37 8.56
CA ILE A 311 18.09 -17.24 8.94
C ILE A 311 16.65 -17.50 8.50
N CYS A 312 16.42 -17.88 7.23
CA CYS A 312 15.06 -18.20 6.74
C CYS A 312 14.39 -19.32 7.55
N THR A 313 15.14 -20.32 8.00
CA THR A 313 14.63 -21.41 8.85
C THR A 313 14.18 -20.87 10.21
N ILE A 314 15.00 -20.04 10.86
CA ILE A 314 14.65 -19.36 12.12
C ILE A 314 13.36 -18.55 11.94
N LEU A 315 13.30 -17.71 10.89
CA LEU A 315 12.14 -16.85 10.62
C LEU A 315 10.87 -17.66 10.35
N SER A 316 10.97 -18.76 9.60
CA SER A 316 9.83 -19.65 9.30
C SER A 316 9.28 -20.30 10.56
N VAL A 317 10.15 -20.72 11.48
CA VAL A 317 9.76 -21.30 12.78
C VAL A 317 9.03 -20.28 13.64
N ILE A 318 9.53 -19.04 13.68
CA ILE A 318 8.87 -17.94 14.42
C ILE A 318 7.48 -17.68 13.82
N ILE A 319 7.35 -17.59 12.49
CA ILE A 319 6.06 -17.37 11.82
C ILE A 319 5.09 -18.51 12.14
N SER A 320 5.52 -19.77 11.99
CA SER A 320 4.67 -20.94 12.29
C SER A 320 4.23 -20.95 13.74
N PHE A 321 5.15 -20.69 14.67
CA PHE A 321 4.83 -20.67 16.10
C PHE A 321 3.78 -19.61 16.44
N ARG A 322 3.87 -18.42 15.84
CA ARG A 322 2.90 -17.35 16.01
C ARG A 322 1.53 -17.68 15.40
N GLN A 323 1.51 -18.35 14.25
CA GLN A 323 0.26 -18.81 13.64
C GLN A 323 -0.44 -19.85 14.52
N ASP A 324 0.32 -20.82 15.03
CA ASP A 324 -0.20 -21.87 15.93
C ASP A 324 -0.66 -21.33 17.29
N ASN A 325 -0.15 -20.17 17.70
CA ASN A 325 -0.45 -19.52 18.98
C ASN A 325 -1.04 -18.11 18.81
N SER A 326 -1.84 -17.89 17.75
CA SER A 326 -2.34 -16.55 17.39
C SER A 326 -3.06 -15.80 18.52
N ASP A 327 -3.77 -16.52 19.39
CA ASP A 327 -4.46 -15.98 20.57
C ASP A 327 -3.53 -15.25 21.57
N LEU A 328 -2.23 -15.57 21.56
CA LEU A 328 -1.26 -15.00 22.50
C LEU A 328 -0.64 -13.68 22.03
N TYR A 329 -0.77 -13.35 20.74
CA TYR A 329 -0.10 -12.20 20.12
C TYR A 329 -1.06 -11.06 19.78
N VAL A 330 -2.26 -11.07 20.38
CA VAL A 330 -3.35 -10.14 20.05
C VAL A 330 -3.08 -8.71 20.51
N GLU A 331 -2.40 -8.51 21.65
CA GLU A 331 -2.30 -7.17 22.28
C GLU A 331 -0.87 -6.62 22.41
N THR A 332 0.18 -7.45 22.50
CA THR A 332 1.57 -6.95 22.57
C THR A 332 2.57 -8.02 22.12
N SER A 333 3.06 -7.91 20.88
CA SER A 333 4.18 -8.73 20.41
C SER A 333 5.50 -7.97 20.59
N ARG A 334 6.42 -8.51 21.38
CA ARG A 334 7.81 -8.06 21.30
C ARG A 334 8.41 -8.52 19.98
N LEU A 335 9.10 -7.60 19.33
CA LEU A 335 9.55 -7.78 17.96
C LEU A 335 10.97 -8.36 17.93
N TRP A 336 11.13 -9.48 17.22
CA TRP A 336 12.44 -9.90 16.74
C TRP A 336 13.07 -8.82 15.85
N THR A 337 12.25 -8.06 15.12
CA THR A 337 12.74 -6.96 14.29
C THR A 337 13.24 -5.76 15.08
N GLN A 338 13.00 -5.62 16.40
CA GLN A 338 13.73 -4.61 17.19
C GLN A 338 15.19 -5.04 17.43
N LEU A 339 15.42 -6.33 17.60
CA LEU A 339 16.74 -6.90 17.83
C LEU A 339 17.57 -6.99 16.55
N TRP A 340 16.93 -7.37 15.44
CA TRP A 340 17.65 -7.72 14.21
C TRP A 340 17.46 -6.76 13.04
N LEU A 341 16.82 -5.61 13.21
CA LEU A 341 16.56 -4.70 12.07
C LEU A 341 17.83 -4.36 11.29
N LYS A 342 18.87 -3.89 12.00
CA LYS A 342 20.15 -3.51 11.37
C LYS A 342 20.85 -4.72 10.75
N THR A 343 20.84 -5.84 11.48
CA THR A 343 21.44 -7.12 11.08
C THR A 343 20.80 -7.70 9.82
N LEU A 344 19.47 -7.76 9.74
CA LEU A 344 18.78 -8.31 8.58
C LEU A 344 18.89 -7.38 7.36
N LEU A 345 18.84 -6.06 7.57
CA LEU A 345 19.09 -5.10 6.50
C LEU A 345 20.51 -5.21 5.95
N SER A 346 21.52 -5.40 6.81
CA SER A 346 22.89 -5.63 6.34
C SER A 346 23.00 -6.95 5.60
N VAL A 347 22.42 -8.06 6.10
CA VAL A 347 22.37 -9.35 5.38
C VAL A 347 21.77 -9.19 3.98
N ILE A 348 20.65 -8.45 3.83
CA ILE A 348 20.02 -8.23 2.53
C ILE A 348 20.94 -7.43 1.61
N ALA A 349 21.51 -6.32 2.09
CA ALA A 349 22.40 -5.47 1.29
C ALA A 349 23.66 -6.24 0.84
N VAL A 350 24.31 -6.93 1.78
CA VAL A 350 25.56 -7.68 1.63
C VAL A 350 25.38 -8.85 0.66
N SER A 351 24.32 -9.63 0.85
CA SER A 351 24.01 -10.75 -0.07
C SER A 351 23.68 -10.26 -1.47
N CYS A 352 23.04 -9.09 -1.60
CA CYS A 352 22.76 -8.50 -2.90
C CYS A 352 24.02 -8.00 -3.63
N MET A 353 25.05 -7.54 -2.93
CA MET A 353 26.30 -7.08 -3.57
C MET A 353 27.01 -8.19 -4.35
N GLN A 354 26.88 -9.44 -3.92
CA GLN A 354 27.58 -10.58 -4.52
C GLN A 354 26.94 -11.06 -5.83
N LYS A 355 27.77 -11.64 -6.71
CA LYS A 355 27.31 -12.28 -7.95
C LYS A 355 27.23 -13.79 -7.74
N PHE A 356 26.01 -14.29 -7.55
CA PHE A 356 25.73 -15.71 -7.57
C PHE A 356 25.42 -16.13 -9.01
N ASP A 357 26.21 -17.05 -9.59
CA ASP A 357 25.96 -17.55 -10.94
C ASP A 357 25.07 -18.80 -10.95
N GLN A 358 25.21 -19.70 -9.96
CA GLN A 358 24.46 -20.97 -9.89
C GLN A 358 23.28 -20.93 -8.90
N GLN A 359 23.41 -20.24 -7.76
CA GLN A 359 22.39 -20.18 -6.69
C GLN A 359 21.61 -18.86 -6.68
N ARG A 360 21.59 -18.12 -7.79
CA ARG A 360 21.03 -16.77 -7.83
C ARG A 360 19.55 -16.73 -7.44
N ALA A 361 18.75 -17.66 -7.99
CA ALA A 361 17.31 -17.70 -7.75
C ALA A 361 17.01 -18.01 -6.28
N THR A 362 17.69 -19.00 -5.70
CA THR A 362 17.47 -19.43 -4.31
C THR A 362 17.91 -18.36 -3.31
N VAL A 363 19.02 -17.66 -3.56
CA VAL A 363 19.43 -16.53 -2.70
C VAL A 363 18.43 -15.39 -2.79
N ILE A 364 17.88 -15.07 -3.97
CA ILE A 364 16.84 -14.04 -4.10
C ILE A 364 15.58 -14.42 -3.32
N GLU A 365 15.14 -15.69 -3.40
CA GLU A 365 14.00 -16.18 -2.61
C GLU A 365 14.25 -16.08 -1.10
N GLN A 366 15.47 -16.39 -0.65
CA GLN A 366 15.87 -16.22 0.75
C GLN A 366 15.80 -14.75 1.19
N LEU A 367 16.33 -13.85 0.37
CA LEU A 367 16.29 -12.41 0.66
C LEU A 367 14.85 -11.88 0.68
N PHE A 368 14.02 -12.33 -0.25
CA PHE A 368 12.60 -12.00 -0.26
C PHE A 368 11.89 -12.48 1.01
N CYS A 369 12.19 -13.70 1.49
CA CYS A 369 11.66 -14.22 2.75
C CYS A 369 12.06 -13.33 3.94
N ILE A 370 13.34 -12.94 4.02
CA ILE A 370 13.85 -12.06 5.08
C ILE A 370 13.19 -10.68 5.02
N SER A 371 13.09 -10.06 3.84
CA SER A 371 12.44 -8.77 3.64
C SER A 371 10.96 -8.81 4.00
N LYS A 372 10.23 -9.86 3.58
CA LYS A 372 8.81 -10.04 3.88
C LYS A 372 8.59 -10.18 5.39
N PHE A 373 9.41 -10.96 6.10
CA PHE A 373 9.33 -11.06 7.55
C PHE A 373 9.55 -9.70 8.22
N LEU A 374 10.60 -8.97 7.84
CA LEU A 374 10.94 -7.67 8.41
C LEU A 374 9.78 -6.68 8.33
N LEU A 375 9.18 -6.58 7.14
CA LEU A 375 8.08 -5.64 6.88
C LEU A 375 6.78 -6.11 7.53
N THR A 376 6.49 -7.42 7.56
CA THR A 376 5.28 -7.96 8.20
C THR A 376 5.31 -7.76 9.71
N ASP A 377 6.43 -8.08 10.37
CA ASP A 377 6.59 -7.93 11.82
C ASP A 377 6.46 -6.45 12.24
N ARG A 378 7.01 -5.52 11.46
CA ARG A 378 6.89 -4.09 11.72
C ARG A 378 5.49 -3.53 11.45
N LEU A 379 4.80 -4.03 10.43
CA LEU A 379 3.42 -3.64 10.15
C LEU A 379 2.47 -4.08 11.28
N VAL A 380 2.69 -5.26 11.86
CA VAL A 380 1.95 -5.71 13.06
C VAL A 380 2.17 -4.75 14.22
N HIS A 381 3.41 -4.28 14.44
CA HIS A 381 3.71 -3.31 15.50
C HIS A 381 3.06 -1.94 15.30
N ILE A 382 3.00 -1.45 14.06
CA ILE A 382 2.29 -0.19 13.75
C ILE A 382 0.80 -0.35 14.04
N LYS A 383 0.20 -1.48 13.64
CA LYS A 383 -1.22 -1.77 13.88
C LYS A 383 -1.56 -1.95 15.37
N ALA A 384 -0.62 -2.42 16.18
CA ALA A 384 -0.80 -2.64 17.62
C ALA A 384 -0.82 -1.34 18.47
N GLY A 385 -0.81 -0.15 17.86
CA GLY A 385 -1.05 1.12 18.57
C GLY A 385 0.19 1.93 18.94
N ASN A 386 1.40 1.49 18.58
CA ASN A 386 2.64 2.27 18.71
C ASN A 386 2.88 3.21 17.49
N SER A 387 1.81 3.80 16.94
CA SER A 387 1.84 4.73 15.80
C SER A 387 2.36 6.11 16.23
N ASN A 388 3.63 6.18 16.60
CA ASN A 388 4.35 7.46 16.57
C ASN A 388 4.69 7.77 15.11
N ALA A 389 4.52 9.03 14.68
CA ALA A 389 4.86 9.47 13.33
C ALA A 389 6.33 9.15 12.94
N GLU A 390 7.22 9.06 13.93
CA GLU A 390 8.61 8.64 13.74
C GLU A 390 8.73 7.16 13.34
N VAL A 391 7.99 6.25 13.99
CA VAL A 391 8.00 4.81 13.69
C VAL A 391 7.42 4.55 12.30
N GLN A 392 6.44 5.34 11.87
CA GLN A 392 5.86 5.25 10.53
C GLN A 392 6.85 5.73 9.45
N LYS A 393 7.57 6.84 9.68
CA LYS A 393 8.66 7.28 8.79
C LYS A 393 9.82 6.29 8.73
N GLU A 394 10.19 5.70 9.86
CA GLU A 394 11.19 4.64 9.89
C GLU A 394 10.74 3.44 9.05
N PHE A 395 9.48 3.02 9.19
CA PHE A 395 8.92 1.94 8.40
C PHE A 395 8.90 2.25 6.89
N GLU A 396 8.51 3.46 6.51
CA GLU A 396 8.56 3.93 5.12
C GLU A 396 9.98 3.86 4.56
N SER A 397 10.98 4.35 5.31
CA SER A 397 12.39 4.27 4.91
C SER A 397 12.89 2.82 4.78
N ILE A 398 12.49 1.93 5.69
CA ILE A 398 12.87 0.51 5.66
C ILE A 398 12.22 -0.18 4.46
N ARG A 399 10.94 0.11 4.20
CA ARG A 399 10.17 -0.41 3.07
C ARG A 399 10.82 -0.02 1.75
N GLU A 400 11.12 1.26 1.57
CA GLU A 400 11.81 1.78 0.38
C GLU A 400 13.17 1.09 0.18
N LYS A 401 13.98 1.00 1.25
CA LYS A 401 15.29 0.31 1.18
C LYS A 401 15.17 -1.15 0.77
N CYS A 402 14.20 -1.89 1.32
CA CYS A 402 14.01 -3.30 0.97
C CYS A 402 13.59 -3.46 -0.49
N ILE A 403 12.67 -2.62 -0.97
CA ILE A 403 12.15 -2.70 -2.35
C ILE A 403 13.20 -2.23 -3.36
N ALA A 404 13.92 -1.14 -3.07
CA ALA A 404 14.97 -0.59 -3.92
C ALA A 404 16.04 -1.64 -4.27
N ILE A 405 16.41 -2.50 -3.31
CA ILE A 405 17.38 -3.58 -3.53
C ILE A 405 16.92 -4.54 -4.64
N PHE A 406 15.63 -4.88 -4.71
CA PHE A 406 15.09 -5.74 -5.77
C PHE A 406 14.92 -4.98 -7.10
N THR A 407 14.53 -3.70 -7.04
CA THR A 407 14.41 -2.82 -8.21
C THR A 407 15.75 -2.61 -8.92
N GLU A 408 16.83 -2.28 -8.19
CA GLU A 408 18.18 -2.11 -8.74
C GLU A 408 18.68 -3.37 -9.46
N ARG A 409 18.26 -4.55 -8.99
CA ARG A 409 18.63 -5.85 -9.56
C ARG A 409 17.69 -6.34 -10.66
N LYS A 410 16.72 -5.50 -11.07
CA LYS A 410 15.72 -5.79 -12.11
C LYS A 410 14.86 -7.01 -11.81
N ARG A 411 14.59 -7.29 -10.53
CA ARG A 411 13.70 -8.37 -10.07
C ARG A 411 12.31 -7.80 -9.79
N TRP A 412 11.62 -7.49 -10.89
CA TRP A 412 10.37 -6.74 -10.87
C TRP A 412 9.19 -7.50 -10.23
N ASN A 413 9.17 -8.83 -10.32
CA ASN A 413 8.08 -9.64 -9.75
C ASN A 413 8.12 -9.61 -8.21
N GLU A 414 9.30 -9.84 -7.63
CA GLU A 414 9.50 -9.81 -6.18
C GLU A 414 9.33 -8.40 -5.63
N ALA A 415 9.86 -7.38 -6.33
CA ALA A 415 9.65 -5.98 -5.98
C ALA A 415 8.17 -5.59 -6.03
N GLY A 416 7.46 -5.98 -7.08
CA GLY A 416 6.02 -5.71 -7.26
C GLY A 416 5.18 -6.37 -6.17
N PHE A 417 5.47 -7.62 -5.81
CA PHE A 417 4.75 -8.31 -4.73
C PHE A 417 4.95 -7.64 -3.37
N LEU A 418 6.20 -7.26 -3.02
CA LEU A 418 6.46 -6.53 -1.78
C LEU A 418 5.79 -5.16 -1.79
N ALA A 419 5.89 -4.42 -2.90
CA ALA A 419 5.30 -3.10 -3.02
C ALA A 419 3.77 -3.14 -2.94
N GLU A 420 3.13 -4.16 -3.52
CA GLU A 420 1.68 -4.39 -3.39
C GLU A 420 1.29 -4.73 -1.95
N GLN A 421 1.97 -5.69 -1.33
CA GLN A 421 1.63 -6.16 0.02
C GLN A 421 1.79 -5.05 1.07
N PHE A 422 2.79 -4.19 0.91
CA PHE A 422 3.13 -3.13 1.87
C PHE A 422 2.74 -1.72 1.40
N GLN A 423 1.96 -1.61 0.33
CA GLN A 423 1.43 -0.35 -0.21
C GLN A 423 2.53 0.70 -0.47
N ASP A 424 3.61 0.31 -1.15
CA ASP A 424 4.64 1.24 -1.64
C ASP A 424 4.32 1.70 -3.06
N PHE A 425 3.72 2.89 -3.16
CA PHE A 425 3.25 3.43 -4.43
C PHE A 425 4.38 3.83 -5.39
N CYS A 426 5.53 4.29 -4.86
CA CYS A 426 6.70 4.61 -5.67
C CYS A 426 7.28 3.33 -6.30
N GLY A 427 7.48 2.28 -5.51
CA GLY A 427 7.97 0.99 -5.99
C GLY A 427 7.04 0.35 -7.04
N LEU A 428 5.72 0.40 -6.83
CA LEU A 428 4.75 -0.10 -7.82
C LEU A 428 4.82 0.65 -9.16
N LEU A 429 5.00 1.97 -9.09
CA LEU A 429 5.14 2.79 -10.29
C LEU A 429 6.42 2.47 -11.07
N GLU A 430 7.56 2.31 -10.38
CA GLU A 430 8.83 1.90 -10.99
C GLU A 430 8.73 0.52 -11.64
N VAL A 431 8.08 -0.44 -10.96
CA VAL A 431 7.81 -1.77 -11.50
C VAL A 431 6.96 -1.70 -12.76
N TYR A 432 5.91 -0.88 -12.77
CA TYR A 432 5.07 -0.68 -13.95
C TYR A 432 5.84 -0.04 -15.10
N GLN A 433 6.62 1.02 -14.85
CA GLN A 433 7.41 1.69 -15.88
C GLN A 433 8.43 0.74 -16.55
N ALA A 434 9.01 -0.18 -15.78
CA ALA A 434 9.99 -1.13 -16.28
C ALA A 434 9.37 -2.35 -16.98
N THR A 435 8.27 -2.91 -16.45
CA THR A 435 7.65 -4.14 -16.98
C THR A 435 6.59 -3.87 -18.04
N LYS A 436 5.93 -2.71 -17.99
CA LYS A 436 4.76 -2.33 -18.79
C LYS A 436 3.66 -3.39 -18.77
N ASN A 437 3.51 -4.11 -17.65
CA ASN A 437 2.48 -5.12 -17.51
C ASN A 437 1.14 -4.49 -17.10
N GLU A 438 0.21 -4.42 -18.06
CA GLU A 438 -1.12 -3.84 -17.87
C GLU A 438 -1.95 -4.64 -16.84
N LYS A 439 -1.81 -5.98 -16.79
CA LYS A 439 -2.62 -6.81 -15.89
C LYS A 439 -2.30 -6.57 -14.41
N ASP A 440 -1.01 -6.44 -14.10
CA ASP A 440 -0.57 -6.16 -12.74
C ASP A 440 -0.92 -4.72 -12.35
N PHE A 441 -0.79 -3.76 -13.28
CA PHE A 441 -1.18 -2.37 -13.03
C PHE A 441 -2.68 -2.21 -12.77
N ALA A 442 -3.53 -2.93 -13.51
CA ALA A 442 -4.96 -2.98 -13.23
C ALA A 442 -5.27 -3.50 -11.82
N ARG A 443 -4.48 -4.47 -11.33
CA ARG A 443 -4.57 -4.95 -9.94
C ARG A 443 -4.12 -3.88 -8.95
N TYR A 444 -3.03 -3.17 -9.23
CA TYR A 444 -2.52 -2.09 -8.37
C TYR A 444 -3.51 -0.93 -8.22
N LEU A 445 -4.26 -0.59 -9.28
CA LEU A 445 -5.31 0.45 -9.24
C LEU A 445 -6.50 0.13 -8.32
N GLN A 446 -6.65 -1.13 -7.89
CA GLN A 446 -7.67 -1.52 -6.91
C GLN A 446 -7.23 -1.22 -5.46
N ILE A 447 -5.95 -0.92 -5.23
CA ILE A 447 -5.44 -0.58 -3.91
C ILE A 447 -5.98 0.80 -3.51
N PRO A 448 -6.52 0.96 -2.29
CA PRO A 448 -6.96 2.27 -1.78
C PRO A 448 -5.82 3.32 -1.87
N GLU A 449 -6.18 4.58 -2.14
CA GLU A 449 -5.27 5.73 -2.25
C GLU A 449 -4.25 5.70 -3.42
N TYR A 450 -4.00 4.55 -4.05
CA TYR A 450 -3.10 4.46 -5.21
C TYR A 450 -3.60 5.25 -6.44
N PRO A 451 -4.90 5.24 -6.81
CA PRO A 451 -5.40 6.07 -7.92
C PRO A 451 -5.18 7.57 -7.70
N GLU A 452 -5.29 8.05 -6.46
CA GLU A 452 -5.05 9.45 -6.09
C GLU A 452 -3.56 9.80 -6.20
N PHE A 453 -2.68 8.88 -5.79
CA PHE A 453 -1.24 9.00 -6.01
C PHE A 453 -0.90 9.08 -7.50
N ILE A 454 -1.49 8.23 -8.35
CA ILE A 454 -1.26 8.25 -9.80
C ILE A 454 -1.73 9.57 -10.41
N LYS A 455 -2.90 10.10 -10.01
CA LYS A 455 -3.37 11.43 -10.41
C LYS A 455 -2.37 12.53 -10.05
N SER A 456 -1.72 12.44 -8.88
CA SER A 456 -0.71 13.43 -8.48
C SER A 456 0.61 13.35 -9.29
N LYS A 457 0.92 12.19 -9.86
CA LYS A 457 2.21 11.94 -10.55
C LYS A 457 2.12 12.12 -12.06
N PHE A 458 0.98 11.78 -12.66
CA PHE A 458 0.76 11.88 -14.09
C PHE A 458 -0.18 13.05 -14.39
N ILE A 459 0.18 13.88 -15.37
CA ILE A 459 -0.60 15.04 -15.80
C ILE A 459 -0.80 14.96 -17.32
N GLY A 460 -1.95 15.39 -17.81
CA GLY A 460 -2.23 15.47 -19.24
C GLY A 460 -2.54 14.13 -19.90
N LYS A 461 -1.95 13.91 -21.08
CA LYS A 461 -2.31 12.79 -21.97
C LYS A 461 -2.09 11.40 -21.34
N GLU A 462 -0.99 11.22 -20.60
CA GLU A 462 -0.66 9.92 -20.00
C GLU A 462 -1.68 9.50 -18.94
N LEU A 463 -2.19 10.45 -18.14
CA LEU A 463 -3.24 10.20 -17.16
C LEU A 463 -4.55 9.80 -17.83
N VAL A 464 -4.91 10.47 -18.93
CA VAL A 464 -6.11 10.16 -19.71
C VAL A 464 -6.00 8.79 -20.38
N ASP A 465 -4.85 8.48 -20.99
CA ASP A 465 -4.62 7.17 -21.61
C ASP A 465 -4.69 6.04 -20.55
N ILE A 466 -4.19 6.28 -19.33
CA ILE A 466 -4.36 5.36 -18.18
C ILE A 466 -5.83 5.22 -17.78
N ALA A 467 -6.56 6.33 -17.65
CA ALA A 467 -7.96 6.30 -17.24
C ALA A 467 -8.85 5.56 -18.25
N VAL A 468 -8.60 5.73 -19.55
CA VAL A 468 -9.32 5.04 -20.62
C VAL A 468 -9.03 3.53 -20.62
N ASN A 469 -7.77 3.14 -20.43
CA ASN A 469 -7.37 1.74 -20.51
C ASN A 469 -7.79 0.92 -19.28
N PHE A 470 -7.79 1.52 -18.09
CA PHE A 470 -8.00 0.78 -16.84
C PHE A 470 -9.36 1.05 -16.16
N GLY A 471 -10.01 2.18 -16.45
CA GLY A 471 -11.32 2.51 -15.91
C GLY A 471 -11.39 2.56 -14.37
N GLY A 472 -12.61 2.49 -13.82
CA GLY A 472 -12.85 2.41 -12.38
C GLY A 472 -12.63 3.73 -11.63
N LYS A 473 -12.13 3.66 -10.39
CA LYS A 473 -11.96 4.82 -9.50
C LYS A 473 -11.05 5.91 -10.09
N ILE A 474 -10.05 5.54 -10.91
CA ILE A 474 -9.18 6.53 -11.55
C ILE A 474 -9.92 7.34 -12.62
N ALA A 475 -10.83 6.72 -13.37
CA ALA A 475 -11.62 7.40 -14.39
C ALA A 475 -12.63 8.37 -13.74
N GLU A 476 -13.20 8.00 -12.60
CA GLU A 476 -14.04 8.90 -11.79
C GLU A 476 -13.23 10.12 -11.29
N LEU A 477 -12.05 9.89 -10.68
CA LEU A 477 -11.17 10.96 -10.19
C LEU A 477 -10.64 11.89 -11.29
N VAL A 478 -10.46 11.38 -12.50
CA VAL A 478 -10.05 12.18 -13.68
C VAL A 478 -11.25 12.89 -14.28
N ARG A 479 -12.44 12.30 -14.26
CA ARG A 479 -13.69 12.94 -14.72
C ARG A 479 -14.07 14.15 -13.86
N GLU A 480 -13.86 14.05 -12.55
CA GLU A 480 -14.05 15.16 -11.61
C GLU A 480 -13.01 16.27 -11.76
N ASP A 481 -11.90 16.00 -12.44
CA ASP A 481 -10.82 16.97 -12.59
C ASP A 481 -11.21 18.11 -13.53
N SER A 482 -10.97 19.35 -13.11
CA SER A 482 -11.34 20.55 -13.88
C SER A 482 -10.66 20.59 -15.25
N ASP A 483 -9.38 20.24 -15.32
CA ASP A 483 -8.57 20.44 -16.52
C ASP A 483 -8.54 19.23 -17.47
N HIS A 484 -8.74 18.02 -16.94
CA HIS A 484 -8.55 16.77 -17.68
C HIS A 484 -9.85 15.99 -17.94
N GLY A 485 -10.95 16.34 -17.26
CA GLY A 485 -12.22 15.63 -17.37
C GLY A 485 -12.77 15.58 -18.79
N TRP A 486 -12.71 16.71 -19.52
CA TRP A 486 -13.17 16.77 -20.91
C TRP A 486 -12.34 15.89 -21.86
N MET A 487 -11.03 15.73 -21.61
CA MET A 487 -10.17 14.87 -22.43
C MET A 487 -10.55 13.40 -22.30
N LEU A 488 -10.89 12.96 -21.07
CA LEU A 488 -11.38 11.61 -20.81
C LEU A 488 -12.71 11.38 -21.53
N MET A 489 -13.66 12.33 -21.40
CA MET A 489 -14.98 12.23 -22.03
C MET A 489 -14.89 12.11 -23.57
N ILE A 490 -13.97 12.85 -24.22
CA ILE A 490 -13.73 12.73 -25.67
C ILE A 490 -13.24 11.32 -26.03
N ARG A 491 -12.33 10.74 -25.24
CA ARG A 491 -11.81 9.38 -25.49
C ARG A 491 -12.86 8.30 -25.21
N GLU A 492 -13.79 8.55 -24.30
CA GLU A 492 -14.95 7.68 -24.02
C GLU A 492 -16.07 7.81 -25.08
N ASN A 493 -15.88 8.64 -26.12
CA ASN A 493 -16.89 9.03 -27.13
C ASN A 493 -18.12 9.76 -26.57
N ASN A 494 -18.01 10.37 -25.39
CA ASN A 494 -19.06 11.19 -24.80
C ASN A 494 -18.82 12.68 -25.12
N PHE A 495 -19.09 13.04 -26.37
CA PHE A 495 -18.79 14.37 -26.89
C PHE A 495 -19.73 15.48 -26.38
N GLU A 496 -20.95 15.11 -25.98
CA GLU A 496 -21.95 16.05 -25.47
C GLU A 496 -21.53 16.61 -24.10
N GLN A 497 -21.22 15.72 -23.13
CA GLN A 497 -20.74 16.13 -21.81
C GLN A 497 -19.36 16.80 -21.87
N ALA A 498 -18.50 16.37 -22.80
CA ALA A 498 -17.23 17.06 -23.05
C ALA A 498 -17.44 18.50 -23.51
N GLY A 499 -18.43 18.74 -24.38
CA GLY A 499 -18.79 20.08 -24.85
C GLY A 499 -19.27 21.00 -23.72
N GLU A 500 -20.18 20.51 -22.86
CA GLU A 500 -20.67 21.26 -21.70
C GLU A 500 -19.52 21.64 -20.74
N ARG A 501 -18.67 20.67 -20.40
CA ARG A 501 -17.54 20.89 -19.49
C ARG A 501 -16.51 21.89 -20.04
N LEU A 502 -16.27 21.85 -21.36
CA LEU A 502 -15.38 22.82 -22.03
C LEU A 502 -15.95 24.25 -22.00
N VAL A 503 -17.27 24.41 -22.10
CA VAL A 503 -17.93 25.72 -21.97
C VAL A 503 -17.85 26.24 -20.54
N GLU A 504 -18.01 25.39 -19.53
CA GLU A 504 -17.78 25.77 -18.12
C GLU A 504 -16.33 26.21 -17.90
N GLN A 505 -15.35 25.44 -18.38
CA GLN A 505 -13.94 25.78 -18.24
C GLN A 505 -13.56 27.06 -18.99
N ALA A 506 -14.20 27.33 -20.13
CA ALA A 506 -13.97 28.56 -20.90
C ALA A 506 -14.37 29.82 -20.12
N LYS A 507 -15.43 29.76 -19.30
CA LYS A 507 -15.87 30.89 -18.46
C LYS A 507 -14.86 31.23 -17.39
N ASP A 508 -14.23 30.21 -16.79
CA ASP A 508 -13.25 30.38 -15.72
C ASP A 508 -11.88 30.84 -16.23
N ASP A 509 -11.56 30.63 -17.52
CA ASP A 509 -10.26 31.00 -18.09
C ASP A 509 -10.14 32.52 -18.30
N SER A 510 -9.20 33.18 -17.59
CA SER A 510 -8.92 34.61 -17.76
C SER A 510 -8.26 34.96 -19.10
N ASN A 511 -7.68 34.00 -19.83
CA ASN A 511 -6.93 34.27 -21.05
C ASN A 511 -7.84 34.26 -22.29
N ALA A 512 -7.80 35.32 -23.10
CA ALA A 512 -8.63 35.43 -24.30
C ALA A 512 -8.34 34.33 -25.34
N TYR A 513 -7.06 33.99 -25.56
CA TYR A 513 -6.67 32.95 -26.51
C TYR A 513 -7.04 31.54 -26.03
N GLY A 514 -6.87 31.29 -24.73
CA GLY A 514 -7.26 30.03 -24.09
C GLY A 514 -8.76 29.80 -24.16
N ARG A 515 -9.55 30.80 -23.75
CA ARG A 515 -11.00 30.83 -23.87
C ARG A 515 -11.49 30.58 -25.29
N ARG A 516 -10.91 31.27 -26.30
CA ARG A 516 -11.25 31.04 -27.72
C ARG A 516 -11.00 29.59 -28.14
N THR A 517 -9.87 29.04 -27.73
CA THR A 517 -9.49 27.66 -28.06
C THR A 517 -10.46 26.67 -27.42
N LEU A 518 -10.79 26.83 -26.14
CA LEU A 518 -11.75 25.98 -25.42
C LEU A 518 -13.15 26.02 -26.05
N ILE A 519 -13.66 27.22 -26.40
CA ILE A 519 -14.95 27.38 -27.08
C ILE A 519 -14.93 26.72 -28.47
N SER A 520 -13.85 26.91 -29.24
CA SER A 520 -13.72 26.27 -30.56
C SER A 520 -13.72 24.74 -30.45
N LEU A 521 -13.08 24.21 -29.40
CA LEU A 521 -13.05 22.78 -29.13
C LEU A 521 -14.40 22.26 -28.65
N ALA A 522 -15.12 23.02 -27.81
CA ALA A 522 -16.47 22.68 -27.35
C ALA A 522 -17.45 22.56 -28.53
N LYS A 523 -17.34 23.45 -29.51
CA LYS A 523 -18.13 23.39 -30.74
C LYS A 523 -17.79 22.18 -31.58
N LEU A 524 -16.50 21.89 -31.77
CA LEU A 524 -16.07 20.70 -32.50
C LEU A 524 -16.55 19.40 -31.82
N ALA A 525 -16.49 19.35 -30.48
CA ALA A 525 -17.03 18.24 -29.71
C ALA A 525 -18.55 18.11 -29.92
N SER A 526 -19.30 19.20 -29.81
CA SER A 526 -20.76 19.21 -30.03
C SER A 526 -21.13 18.72 -31.44
N ILE A 527 -20.40 19.18 -32.48
CA ILE A 527 -20.59 18.75 -33.87
C ILE A 527 -20.28 17.25 -34.02
N ALA A 528 -19.18 16.79 -33.41
CA ALA A 528 -18.79 15.38 -33.45
C ALA A 528 -19.79 14.47 -32.71
N GLY A 529 -20.45 14.98 -31.67
CA GLY A 529 -21.51 14.28 -30.92
C GLY A 529 -22.82 14.10 -31.68
N GLY A 530 -22.97 14.68 -32.88
CA GLY A 530 -24.20 14.58 -33.66
C GLY A 530 -25.36 15.40 -33.10
N ALA A 531 -25.11 16.23 -32.08
CA ALA A 531 -26.04 17.26 -31.68
C ALA A 531 -26.20 18.25 -32.85
N PRO A 532 -27.43 18.77 -33.11
CA PRO A 532 -27.58 19.91 -34.00
C PRO A 532 -26.64 21.04 -33.54
N PRO A 533 -26.09 21.87 -34.45
CA PRO A 533 -25.20 22.97 -34.08
C PRO A 533 -25.86 23.73 -32.92
N PRO A 534 -25.21 23.78 -31.75
CA PRO A 534 -25.95 23.88 -30.52
C PRO A 534 -26.63 25.25 -30.44
N ASP A 535 -27.86 25.24 -29.93
CA ASP A 535 -28.47 26.34 -29.18
C ASP A 535 -27.66 26.70 -27.91
N ASN A 536 -26.33 26.46 -27.89
CA ASN A 536 -25.38 27.02 -26.93
C ASN A 536 -25.20 28.50 -27.26
N THR A 537 -26.28 29.24 -27.07
CA THR A 537 -26.35 30.69 -27.11
C THR A 537 -25.17 31.29 -26.33
N GLN A 538 -24.74 30.69 -25.22
CA GLN A 538 -23.60 31.17 -24.43
C GLN A 538 -22.25 31.02 -25.15
N ALA A 539 -21.90 29.84 -25.68
CA ALA A 539 -20.63 29.66 -26.40
C ALA A 539 -20.57 30.48 -27.70
N ILE A 540 -21.71 30.67 -28.36
CA ILE A 540 -21.84 31.52 -29.55
C ILE A 540 -21.74 33.01 -29.17
N LYS A 541 -22.31 33.42 -28.04
CA LYS A 541 -22.17 34.80 -27.52
C LYS A 541 -20.73 35.10 -27.16
N GLU A 542 -20.06 34.21 -26.42
CA GLU A 542 -18.67 34.39 -25.98
C GLU A 542 -17.69 34.42 -27.16
N GLU A 543 -17.88 33.59 -28.19
CA GLU A 543 -17.06 33.69 -29.41
C GLU A 543 -17.26 35.04 -30.11
N LYS A 544 -18.52 35.50 -30.25
CA LYS A 544 -18.78 36.82 -30.87
C LYS A 544 -18.12 37.94 -30.07
N LEU A 545 -18.13 37.88 -28.74
CA LEU A 545 -17.42 38.85 -27.90
C LEU A 545 -15.91 38.83 -28.17
N LEU A 546 -15.31 37.65 -28.31
CA LEU A 546 -13.88 37.52 -28.66
C LEU A 546 -13.56 38.01 -30.08
N ASP A 547 -14.46 37.80 -31.03
CA ASP A 547 -14.32 38.35 -32.39
C ASP A 547 -14.39 39.89 -32.37
N PHE A 548 -15.22 40.49 -31.50
CA PHE A 548 -15.23 41.93 -31.29
C PHE A 548 -13.97 42.43 -30.56
N GLN A 549 -13.41 41.64 -29.64
CA GLN A 549 -12.11 41.96 -29.02
C GLN A 549 -10.97 42.03 -30.06
N ASP A 550 -11.02 41.24 -31.14
CA ASP A 550 -10.06 41.34 -32.25
C ASP A 550 -10.21 42.63 -33.08
N THR A 551 -11.40 43.24 -33.09
CA THR A 551 -11.66 44.50 -33.80
C THR A 551 -11.20 45.74 -33.05
N ILE A 552 -10.73 45.60 -31.79
CA ILE A 552 -10.25 46.74 -30.99
C ILE A 552 -9.04 47.40 -31.69
N PRO A 553 -9.04 48.75 -31.82
CA PRO A 553 -7.94 49.49 -32.45
C PRO A 553 -6.58 49.27 -31.77
N ASP A 554 -6.57 49.11 -30.46
CA ASP A 554 -5.36 48.85 -29.67
C ASP A 554 -4.89 47.40 -29.79
N VAL A 555 -3.68 47.24 -30.34
CA VAL A 555 -3.05 45.94 -30.57
C VAL A 555 -2.76 45.19 -29.26
N GLN A 556 -2.64 45.90 -28.12
CA GLN A 556 -2.37 45.28 -26.82
C GLN A 556 -3.58 44.54 -26.24
N HIS A 557 -4.80 44.94 -26.65
CA HIS A 557 -6.06 44.39 -26.16
C HIS A 557 -6.68 43.34 -27.08
N ARG A 558 -6.12 43.16 -28.29
CA ARG A 558 -6.52 42.09 -29.23
C ARG A 558 -6.20 40.71 -28.66
N VAL A 559 -6.94 39.69 -29.13
CA VAL A 559 -6.79 38.32 -28.64
C VAL A 559 -5.36 37.83 -28.92
N SER A 560 -4.61 37.69 -27.85
CA SER A 560 -3.22 37.24 -27.82
C SER A 560 -3.02 36.32 -26.62
N ASN A 561 -1.89 35.61 -26.57
CA ASN A 561 -1.56 34.72 -25.45
C ASN A 561 -1.41 35.45 -24.11
N THR A 562 -1.25 36.78 -24.13
CA THR A 562 -1.02 37.64 -22.96
C THR A 562 -2.20 38.56 -22.63
N SER A 563 -3.22 38.63 -23.48
CA SER A 563 -4.38 39.51 -23.28
C SER A 563 -5.43 38.81 -22.42
N SER A 564 -5.96 39.50 -21.42
CA SER A 564 -7.13 39.02 -20.69
C SER A 564 -8.36 38.99 -21.59
N ALA A 565 -9.26 38.03 -21.35
CA ALA A 565 -10.59 38.07 -21.94
C ALA A 565 -11.35 39.27 -21.38
N LEU A 566 -11.82 40.14 -22.27
CA LEU A 566 -12.54 41.36 -21.89
C LEU A 566 -14.03 41.09 -21.81
N ASP A 567 -14.71 41.75 -20.88
CA ASP A 567 -16.17 41.71 -20.80
C ASP A 567 -16.80 42.70 -21.80
N ALA A 568 -18.12 42.60 -22.02
CA ALA A 568 -18.84 43.47 -22.93
C ALA A 568 -18.64 44.96 -22.62
N TYR A 569 -18.58 45.33 -21.32
CA TYR A 569 -18.26 46.68 -20.88
C TYR A 569 -16.86 47.12 -21.32
N ASP A 570 -15.84 46.31 -21.04
CA ASP A 570 -14.45 46.64 -21.36
C ASP A 570 -14.22 46.70 -22.88
N ILE A 571 -14.90 45.86 -23.65
CA ILE A 571 -14.86 45.90 -25.12
C ILE A 571 -15.46 47.22 -25.61
N ILE A 572 -16.64 47.60 -25.11
CA ILE A 572 -17.29 48.86 -25.48
C ILE A 572 -16.44 50.07 -25.05
N ASP A 573 -15.85 50.03 -23.86
CA ASP A 573 -14.98 51.09 -23.36
C ASP A 573 -13.72 51.25 -24.21
N ASN A 574 -13.07 50.15 -24.61
CA ASN A 574 -11.88 50.21 -25.47
C ASN A 574 -12.21 50.59 -26.92
N LEU A 575 -13.36 50.18 -27.45
CA LEU A 575 -13.82 50.60 -28.78
C LEU A 575 -14.15 52.09 -28.85
N THR A 576 -14.66 52.66 -27.74
CA THR A 576 -15.16 54.04 -27.72
C THR A 576 -14.24 55.04 -27.00
N GLY A 577 -13.27 54.56 -26.22
CA GLY A 577 -12.59 55.33 -25.16
C GLY A 577 -11.18 55.84 -25.45
N GLN A 578 -10.56 55.56 -26.61
CA GLN A 578 -9.14 55.91 -26.78
C GLN A 578 -8.85 57.31 -27.34
N ASN A 579 -9.80 58.01 -27.95
CA ASN A 579 -9.73 59.45 -28.28
C ASN A 579 -11.04 59.88 -28.98
N THR A 580 -11.79 60.84 -28.45
CA THR A 580 -13.04 61.34 -29.06
C THR A 580 -12.83 61.83 -30.50
N HIS A 581 -11.64 62.28 -30.87
CA HIS A 581 -11.30 62.71 -32.24
C HIS A 581 -11.08 61.58 -33.25
N ALA A 582 -10.78 60.35 -32.81
CA ALA A 582 -10.40 59.23 -33.68
C ALA A 582 -11.49 58.16 -33.87
N LEU A 583 -12.67 58.36 -33.26
CA LEU A 583 -13.78 57.41 -33.29
C LEU A 583 -14.26 57.14 -34.73
N VAL A 584 -14.16 55.89 -35.19
CA VAL A 584 -14.64 55.45 -36.51
C VAL A 584 -16.09 54.96 -36.38
N ILE A 585 -16.91 55.22 -37.39
CA ILE A 585 -18.33 54.79 -37.42
C ILE A 585 -18.47 53.27 -37.32
N GLU A 586 -17.51 52.52 -37.88
CA GLU A 586 -17.48 51.06 -37.80
C GLU A 586 -17.29 50.57 -36.36
N ASP A 587 -16.48 51.25 -35.55
CA ASP A 587 -16.26 50.91 -34.13
C ASP A 587 -17.54 51.13 -33.31
N CYS A 588 -18.31 52.19 -33.63
CA CYS A 588 -19.61 52.45 -33.01
C CYS A 588 -20.68 51.41 -33.40
N LYS A 589 -20.68 50.97 -34.66
CA LYS A 589 -21.57 49.88 -35.12
C LYS A 589 -21.20 48.57 -34.44
N ASN A 590 -19.91 48.29 -34.28
CA ASN A 590 -19.43 47.13 -33.55
C ASN A 590 -19.81 47.21 -32.06
N ALA A 591 -19.70 48.38 -31.42
CA ALA A 591 -20.15 48.60 -30.05
C ALA A 591 -21.67 48.37 -29.86
N LEU A 592 -22.51 48.79 -30.82
CA LEU A 592 -23.95 48.51 -30.81
C LEU A 592 -24.26 47.01 -31.01
N ASN A 593 -23.45 46.30 -31.81
CA ASN A 593 -23.58 44.85 -31.95
C ASN A 593 -23.13 44.10 -30.67
N VAL A 594 -22.14 44.63 -29.95
CA VAL A 594 -21.71 44.11 -28.63
C VAL A 594 -22.78 44.38 -27.56
N TYR A 595 -23.48 45.51 -27.64
CA TYR A 595 -24.62 45.84 -26.78
C TYR A 595 -25.75 44.79 -26.84
N ASP A 596 -26.00 44.19 -28.00
CA ASP A 596 -27.00 43.10 -28.13
C ASP A 596 -26.53 41.77 -27.49
N LEU A 597 -25.25 41.66 -27.16
CA LEU A 597 -24.64 40.48 -26.51
C LEU A 597 -24.46 40.65 -24.99
N ALA A 598 -24.61 41.87 -24.46
CA ALA A 598 -24.44 42.21 -23.05
C ALA A 598 -25.61 41.72 -22.17
N GLU A 599 -25.38 41.63 -20.85
CA GLU A 599 -26.44 41.27 -19.89
C GLU A 599 -27.51 42.36 -19.78
N ALA A 600 -28.77 41.95 -19.57
CA ALA A 600 -29.94 42.84 -19.61
C ALA A 600 -29.89 43.97 -18.54
N THR A 601 -29.13 43.78 -17.46
CA THR A 601 -28.97 44.74 -16.37
C THR A 601 -28.05 45.91 -16.72
N GLU A 602 -27.04 45.68 -17.55
CA GLU A 602 -26.01 46.67 -17.90
C GLU A 602 -26.28 47.33 -19.26
N ARG A 603 -27.22 46.76 -20.02
CA ARG A 603 -27.59 47.16 -21.37
C ARG A 603 -27.90 48.66 -21.46
N ASN A 604 -28.72 49.22 -20.58
CA ASN A 604 -29.11 50.65 -20.63
C ASN A 604 -27.94 51.61 -20.34
N GLU A 605 -27.06 51.26 -19.41
CA GLU A 605 -25.89 52.07 -19.06
C GLU A 605 -24.86 52.06 -20.19
N LEU A 606 -24.63 50.89 -20.80
CA LEU A 606 -23.76 50.72 -21.97
C LEU A 606 -24.29 51.47 -23.19
N ASN A 607 -25.60 51.44 -23.43
CA ASN A 607 -26.23 52.22 -24.51
C ASN A 607 -25.95 53.72 -24.32
N THR A 608 -26.21 54.20 -23.10
CA THR A 608 -26.01 55.60 -22.73
C THR A 608 -24.56 56.04 -22.93
N LEU A 609 -23.60 55.17 -22.58
CA LEU A 609 -22.16 55.41 -22.75
C LEU A 609 -21.75 55.49 -24.23
N ILE A 610 -22.23 54.56 -25.08
CA ILE A 610 -21.94 54.58 -26.53
C ILE A 610 -22.46 55.87 -27.15
N TRP A 611 -23.72 56.23 -26.90
CA TRP A 611 -24.33 57.43 -27.47
C TRP A 611 -23.69 58.73 -26.94
N ALA A 612 -23.36 58.79 -25.64
CA ALA A 612 -22.69 59.95 -25.06
C ALA A 612 -21.31 60.22 -25.70
N ARG A 613 -20.54 59.15 -26.00
CA ARG A 613 -19.22 59.24 -26.63
C ARG A 613 -19.29 59.64 -28.09
N VAL A 614 -20.26 59.11 -28.83
CA VAL A 614 -20.53 59.50 -30.22
C VAL A 614 -20.85 60.98 -30.29
N ILE A 615 -21.78 61.46 -29.47
CA ILE A 615 -22.19 62.88 -29.45
C ILE A 615 -21.00 63.77 -29.05
N SER A 616 -20.22 63.39 -28.05
CA SER A 616 -19.02 64.13 -27.63
C SER A 616 -17.99 64.23 -28.77
N SER A 617 -17.73 63.13 -29.48
CA SER A 617 -16.84 63.10 -30.66
C SER A 617 -17.26 64.10 -31.74
N GLU A 618 -18.57 64.20 -32.00
CA GLU A 618 -19.08 65.07 -33.05
C GLU A 618 -19.13 66.56 -32.66
N ILE A 619 -19.35 66.85 -31.37
CA ILE A 619 -19.24 68.20 -30.81
C ILE A 619 -17.79 68.70 -30.92
N ASP A 620 -16.82 67.85 -30.58
CA ASP A 620 -15.39 68.18 -30.66
C ASP A 620 -14.88 68.29 -32.12
N SER A 621 -15.50 67.58 -33.06
CA SER A 621 -15.13 67.57 -34.50
C SER A 621 -15.67 68.77 -35.32
N ASN A 622 -16.18 69.82 -34.66
CA ASN A 622 -16.71 71.07 -35.26
C ASN A 622 -17.92 70.91 -36.22
N ALA A 623 -18.41 69.69 -36.47
CA ALA A 623 -19.61 69.46 -37.28
C ALA A 623 -20.84 70.04 -36.58
N TRP A 624 -20.94 69.86 -35.26
CA TRP A 624 -22.04 70.37 -34.47
C TRP A 624 -21.93 71.86 -34.18
N LYS A 625 -20.74 72.47 -34.12
CA LYS A 625 -20.64 73.94 -34.00
C LYS A 625 -21.34 74.66 -35.16
N ARG A 626 -21.23 74.13 -36.39
CA ARG A 626 -21.99 74.63 -37.55
C ARG A 626 -23.49 74.35 -37.47
N ALA A 627 -23.90 73.24 -36.85
CA ALA A 627 -25.30 72.90 -36.65
C ALA A 627 -25.97 73.74 -35.54
N LEU A 628 -25.25 74.00 -34.44
CA LEU A 628 -25.67 74.85 -33.32
C LEU A 628 -25.78 76.33 -33.73
N ASP A 629 -24.94 76.81 -34.65
CA ASP A 629 -25.03 78.17 -35.18
C ASP A 629 -26.25 78.38 -36.11
N ASN A 630 -26.82 77.31 -36.69
CA ASN A 630 -27.96 77.34 -37.62
C ASN A 630 -29.24 76.75 -36.98
N ALA A 631 -29.76 77.41 -35.94
CA ALA A 631 -30.93 76.95 -35.17
C ALA A 631 -32.27 76.82 -35.94
N HIS A 632 -32.32 77.18 -37.24
CA HIS A 632 -33.57 77.23 -38.01
C HIS A 632 -33.88 75.96 -38.83
N GLN A 633 -32.92 75.05 -39.05
CA GLN A 633 -33.14 73.77 -39.73
C GLN A 633 -32.25 72.66 -39.12
N PRO A 634 -32.67 72.04 -38.00
CA PRO A 634 -31.85 71.06 -37.28
C PRO A 634 -31.65 69.75 -38.06
N LEU A 635 -32.62 69.30 -38.84
CA LEU A 635 -32.57 68.03 -39.58
C LEU A 635 -31.54 68.06 -40.73
N GLU A 636 -31.47 69.15 -41.49
CA GLU A 636 -30.49 69.32 -42.59
C GLU A 636 -29.04 69.45 -42.07
N ALA A 637 -28.86 69.95 -40.84
CA ALA A 637 -27.54 70.07 -40.22
C ALA A 637 -26.99 68.73 -39.68
N ILE A 638 -27.90 67.76 -39.44
CA ILE A 638 -27.57 66.41 -38.98
C ILE A 638 -27.39 65.45 -40.18
N GLU A 639 -27.94 65.77 -41.36
CA GLU A 639 -27.79 64.94 -42.56
C GLU A 639 -26.30 64.75 -42.93
N GLY A 640 -25.84 63.50 -42.87
CA GLY A 640 -24.45 63.12 -43.17
C GLY A 640 -23.50 63.08 -41.98
N THR A 641 -23.96 63.39 -40.77
CA THR A 641 -23.20 63.20 -39.52
C THR A 641 -23.06 61.71 -39.16
N LYS A 642 -22.08 61.35 -38.32
CA LYS A 642 -21.92 60.00 -37.77
C LYS A 642 -23.15 59.60 -36.95
N LEU A 643 -23.82 60.56 -36.29
CA LEU A 643 -25.09 60.34 -35.59
C LEU A 643 -26.20 59.88 -36.55
N ASP A 644 -26.42 60.55 -37.67
CA ASP A 644 -27.44 60.15 -38.67
C ASP A 644 -27.13 58.76 -39.26
N GLN A 645 -25.85 58.44 -39.48
CA GLN A 645 -25.43 57.14 -40.00
C GLN A 645 -25.58 56.00 -38.98
N LEU A 646 -25.43 56.28 -37.67
CA LEU A 646 -25.68 55.32 -36.60
C LEU A 646 -27.18 55.15 -36.33
N LEU A 647 -27.96 56.23 -36.36
CA LEU A 647 -29.42 56.17 -36.25
C LEU A 647 -30.05 55.37 -37.40
N LYS A 648 -29.53 55.51 -38.62
CA LYS A 648 -29.94 54.66 -39.77
C LYS A 648 -29.53 53.19 -39.65
N PHE A 649 -28.57 52.87 -38.80
CA PHE A 649 -28.12 51.49 -38.55
C PHE A 649 -28.93 50.80 -37.44
N CYS A 650 -29.54 51.58 -36.54
CA CYS A 650 -30.42 51.06 -35.51
C CYS A 650 -31.69 50.48 -36.15
N THR A 651 -31.98 49.22 -35.85
CA THR A 651 -33.15 48.51 -36.41
C THR A 651 -34.23 48.26 -35.37
N ASN A 652 -33.88 48.34 -34.07
CA ASN A 652 -34.80 48.13 -32.96
C ASN A 652 -34.98 49.41 -32.13
N ALA A 653 -36.20 49.68 -31.69
CA ALA A 653 -36.51 50.83 -30.82
C ALA A 653 -35.76 50.77 -29.47
N GLU A 654 -35.39 49.57 -28.99
CA GLU A 654 -34.60 49.37 -27.77
C GLU A 654 -33.15 49.86 -27.86
N GLN A 655 -32.59 49.95 -29.08
CA GLN A 655 -31.22 50.43 -29.31
C GLN A 655 -31.13 51.97 -29.29
N LEU A 656 -32.26 52.67 -29.30
CA LEU A 656 -32.30 54.13 -29.24
C LEU A 656 -31.98 54.63 -27.83
N PRO A 657 -31.22 55.73 -27.71
CA PRO A 657 -30.88 56.29 -26.41
C PRO A 657 -32.06 57.00 -25.76
N VAL A 658 -32.15 56.89 -24.43
CA VAL A 658 -33.03 57.76 -23.64
C VAL A 658 -32.38 59.14 -23.52
N THR A 659 -32.99 60.15 -24.16
CA THR A 659 -32.47 61.53 -24.26
C THR A 659 -32.08 62.13 -22.91
N ASN A 660 -32.89 61.90 -21.88
CA ASN A 660 -32.65 62.44 -20.54
C ASN A 660 -31.44 61.81 -19.83
N GLU A 661 -31.10 60.55 -20.12
CA GLU A 661 -30.02 59.81 -19.47
C GLU A 661 -28.67 60.11 -20.15
N VAL A 662 -28.66 60.23 -21.48
CA VAL A 662 -27.46 60.60 -22.25
C VAL A 662 -26.97 62.01 -21.93
N ILE A 663 -27.89 62.98 -21.80
CA ILE A 663 -27.53 64.38 -21.50
C ILE A 663 -26.95 64.53 -20.08
N GLN A 664 -27.35 63.66 -19.15
CA GLN A 664 -26.88 63.65 -17.76
C GLN A 664 -25.55 62.91 -17.56
N HIS A 665 -25.06 62.20 -18.59
CA HIS A 665 -23.84 61.39 -18.50
C HIS A 665 -22.59 62.26 -18.29
N ALA A 666 -21.61 61.73 -17.55
CA ALA A 666 -20.45 62.47 -17.05
C ALA A 666 -19.60 63.14 -18.16
N GLU A 667 -19.54 62.52 -19.34
CA GLU A 667 -18.75 63.00 -20.48
C GLU A 667 -19.40 64.17 -21.24
N LEU A 668 -20.74 64.30 -21.17
CA LEU A 668 -21.50 65.40 -21.80
C LEU A 668 -21.85 66.54 -20.83
N ARG A 669 -21.44 66.43 -19.56
CA ARG A 669 -21.78 67.36 -18.48
C ARG A 669 -21.33 68.80 -18.73
N ASN A 670 -20.28 69.01 -19.53
CA ASN A 670 -19.81 70.35 -19.94
C ASN A 670 -20.72 71.02 -20.99
N TYR A 671 -21.56 70.25 -21.68
CA TYR A 671 -22.44 70.72 -22.76
C TYR A 671 -23.94 70.67 -22.37
N ALA A 672 -24.25 70.17 -21.17
CA ALA A 672 -25.62 70.01 -20.65
C ALA A 672 -26.38 71.35 -20.48
N ASP A 673 -25.68 72.48 -20.36
CA ASP A 673 -26.28 73.81 -20.20
C ASP A 673 -26.84 74.41 -21.51
N GLN A 674 -26.66 73.75 -22.66
CA GLN A 674 -27.14 74.23 -23.96
C GLN A 674 -28.51 73.63 -24.33
N PRO A 675 -29.63 74.40 -24.28
CA PRO A 675 -30.97 73.88 -24.60
C PRO A 675 -31.15 73.48 -26.07
N VAL A 676 -30.28 74.00 -26.94
CA VAL A 676 -30.27 73.69 -28.38
C VAL A 676 -29.83 72.24 -28.64
N LEU A 677 -28.89 71.71 -27.86
CA LEU A 677 -28.43 70.33 -27.97
C LEU A 677 -29.55 69.34 -27.61
N SER A 678 -30.28 69.62 -26.54
CA SER A 678 -31.44 68.82 -26.11
C SER A 678 -32.55 68.78 -27.16
N TYR A 679 -32.86 69.94 -27.77
CA TYR A 679 -33.89 70.04 -28.81
C TYR A 679 -33.50 69.32 -30.11
N ILE A 680 -32.24 69.42 -30.53
CA ILE A 680 -31.74 68.75 -31.74
C ILE A 680 -31.72 67.23 -31.56
N LEU A 681 -31.28 66.75 -30.39
CA LEU A 681 -31.28 65.31 -30.07
C LEU A 681 -32.70 64.74 -29.97
N SER A 682 -33.63 65.44 -29.30
CA SER A 682 -35.02 64.98 -29.22
C SER A 682 -35.67 64.94 -30.59
N ALA A 683 -35.48 65.97 -31.42
CA ALA A 683 -36.04 66.01 -32.77
C ALA A 683 -35.45 64.93 -33.70
N ALA A 684 -34.15 64.64 -33.58
CA ALA A 684 -33.49 63.60 -34.38
C ALA A 684 -33.96 62.18 -33.98
N ILE A 685 -34.09 61.93 -32.68
CA ILE A 685 -34.53 60.63 -32.15
C ILE A 685 -36.02 60.41 -32.42
N GLU A 686 -36.88 61.41 -32.23
CA GLU A 686 -38.31 61.35 -32.55
C GLU A 686 -38.54 61.12 -34.05
N SER A 687 -37.81 61.84 -34.92
CA SER A 687 -37.93 61.64 -36.37
C SER A 687 -37.50 60.26 -36.85
N HIS A 688 -36.53 59.62 -36.19
CA HIS A 688 -36.14 58.24 -36.52
C HIS A 688 -37.06 57.20 -35.88
N ALA A 689 -37.59 57.46 -34.68
CA ALA A 689 -38.61 56.61 -34.05
C ALA A 689 -39.89 56.55 -34.90
N GLU A 690 -40.38 57.69 -35.40
CA GLU A 690 -41.53 57.75 -36.32
C GLU A 690 -41.27 57.00 -37.64
N ARG A 691 -40.01 56.96 -38.09
CA ARG A 691 -39.60 56.26 -39.31
C ARG A 691 -39.58 54.74 -39.12
N LEU A 692 -39.24 54.27 -37.93
CA LEU A 692 -39.28 52.85 -37.56
C LEU A 692 -40.73 52.37 -37.38
N ASP A 693 -41.58 53.14 -36.69
CA ASP A 693 -43.02 52.85 -36.54
C ASP A 693 -43.76 52.85 -37.90
N GLY A 694 -43.35 53.71 -38.83
CA GLY A 694 -43.86 53.74 -40.20
C GLY A 694 -43.39 52.60 -41.11
N MET A 695 -42.41 51.78 -40.68
CA MET A 695 -41.96 50.58 -41.39
C MET A 695 -42.58 49.28 -40.85
N GLU A 696 -43.12 49.29 -39.62
CA GLU A 696 -43.89 48.18 -39.02
C GLU A 696 -45.39 48.20 -39.37
N SER A 697 -45.88 49.26 -40.01
CA SER A 697 -47.25 49.39 -40.55
C SER A 697 -47.31 49.18 -42.06
#